data_AF-A0A970ZE76-F1
#
_entry.id   AF-A0A970ZE76-F1
#
_cell.length_a   1.000
_cell.length_b   1.000
_cell.length_c   1.000
_cell.angle_alpha   90.00
_cell.angle_beta   90.00
_cell.angle_gamma   90.00
#
_symmetry.space_group_name_H-M   'P 1'
#
loop_
_entity.id
_entity.type
_entity.pdbx_description
1 polymer ?
#
loop_
_entity_poly.entity_id
_entity_poly.type
_entity_poly.pdbx_seq_one_letter_code
_entity_poly.pdbx_strand_id
1 'polypeptide(L)'
;MKPKRLFNALFTVILIFFLSSEVYAVEWEDFTDISGHWAEKTVRRGFDDGLITGLDESTVAPDAPITTAQMITILCRVLGVKETADISELGIPSDVWYAESAGKALGLGLISAQTGSLDAPMRRQDALSMTAKAFCLIPADPDYSVLNSFSDASNISAKNKGAMAALVSEKLIQGFDGSLNVNGKISRSEFLTVLYRIAENYISPDALTPAAEGGSVLKGGGTLSYIKTGKLWFDCSAENITLSGLTADSVTLRSHKLSNFNIYGSSNISRLIVNVGNGSLSLDSNGNAEMGMLRLESCTNADIGSDANAVEITGNGISAGISGRHDYLIISGNNNIVTLSQDVSLSRLKITGENNSISMKEGSSSGISACDAIEIAGKSNTLSFNVSSGTPKITAGGTGNKISSEFAGISVLDISGAKANLNISFFSEVTDLKITGNENLISLKYILIKSANEENSADKENSSGNAEKGIGGGIGTASVSGDANWITLSCGNMSSLSVSGKYNTVGKGGSGSAAILDIPGSDNAFTLFEGCEIGAAKVSGKNNSINIDGTAHSVTLDGRKNTLSGSGKVKLLTINASGCTVKVAAESVTDNSGAADVDRVLQLVTLGYRGNYTLKWAQEHDYEDYEKEIWVNAKGYSSHTEYLIWVNLSMQRVNIFKGSKGDWELCYSCIVGTGAQGSGTPVGTWTTTYKLASGWNTSTYTVKPVVGFRQGTGYAFHSRLYHPGTTRLSDPSIGYPISHGCVRMYDEDVRYIYENIPSGTTVVVY
;
A
#
# COMPACT_ATOMS: atom_id res chain seq x y z
N MET A 1 -65.99 59.27 61.71
CA MET A 1 -66.86 58.72 60.64
C MET A 1 -65.98 58.17 59.51
N LYS A 2 -66.10 56.87 59.19
CA LYS A 2 -65.71 56.27 57.88
C LYS A 2 -66.78 56.65 56.81
N PRO A 3 -66.62 56.37 55.50
CA PRO A 3 -65.42 56.09 54.68
C PRO A 3 -65.39 56.90 53.34
N LYS A 4 -64.26 56.93 52.62
CA LYS A 4 -64.28 56.96 51.14
C LYS A 4 -63.21 56.04 50.54
N ARG A 5 -63.67 55.23 49.60
CA ARG A 5 -62.99 54.18 48.85
C ARG A 5 -62.12 54.81 47.76
N LEU A 6 -60.86 54.40 47.65
CA LEU A 6 -60.01 54.60 46.46
C LEU A 6 -58.93 53.51 46.44
N PHE A 7 -59.34 52.32 46.01
CA PHE A 7 -58.48 51.23 45.58
C PHE A 7 -59.31 50.46 44.54
N ASN A 8 -58.72 50.15 43.37
CA ASN A 8 -59.28 49.46 42.19
C ASN A 8 -59.66 50.32 40.97
N ALA A 9 -58.74 51.13 40.45
CA ALA A 9 -58.82 51.62 39.07
C ALA A 9 -57.46 51.87 38.40
N LEU A 10 -56.42 51.12 38.78
CA LEU A 10 -55.07 51.23 38.17
C LEU A 10 -54.38 49.87 37.98
N PHE A 11 -55.15 48.81 37.71
CA PHE A 11 -54.60 47.47 37.46
C PHE A 11 -55.23 46.74 36.26
N THR A 12 -56.03 47.43 35.44
CA THR A 12 -56.77 46.79 34.32
C THR A 12 -56.49 47.43 32.95
N VAL A 13 -55.51 48.33 32.82
CA VAL A 13 -55.17 48.98 31.53
C VAL A 13 -53.74 48.66 31.04
N ILE A 14 -52.92 47.95 31.85
CA ILE A 14 -51.58 47.48 31.43
C ILE A 14 -51.58 45.98 31.05
N LEU A 15 -52.72 45.30 31.15
CA LEU A 15 -52.86 43.87 30.80
C LEU A 15 -53.38 43.59 29.37
N ILE A 16 -53.60 44.63 28.55
CA ILE A 16 -54.14 44.52 27.17
C ILE A 16 -53.09 44.93 26.10
N PHE A 17 -51.86 45.27 26.51
CA PHE A 17 -50.74 45.54 25.60
C PHE A 17 -49.70 44.41 25.52
N PHE A 18 -50.01 43.22 26.05
CA PHE A 18 -49.46 41.98 25.51
C PHE A 18 -50.37 41.54 24.37
N LEU A 19 -50.35 42.29 23.26
CA LEU A 19 -50.72 41.72 21.98
C LEU A 19 -49.72 40.58 21.78
N SER A 20 -50.19 39.37 22.04
CA SER A 20 -49.68 38.17 21.42
C SER A 20 -49.31 38.54 19.99
N SER A 21 -48.01 38.53 19.68
CA SER A 21 -47.61 38.20 18.33
C SER A 21 -48.30 36.87 18.06
N GLU A 22 -49.41 36.91 17.32
CA GLU A 22 -49.94 35.73 16.67
C GLU A 22 -48.77 35.22 15.85
N VAL A 23 -48.09 34.20 16.35
CA VAL A 23 -47.18 33.42 15.54
C VAL A 23 -48.11 32.74 14.54
N TYR A 24 -48.28 33.37 13.38
CA TYR A 24 -48.90 32.71 12.23
C TYR A 24 -48.01 31.52 11.92
N ALA A 25 -48.51 30.32 12.21
CA ALA A 25 -47.86 29.12 11.74
C ALA A 25 -47.96 29.16 10.21
N VAL A 26 -46.81 29.16 9.54
CA VAL A 26 -46.75 29.04 8.07
C VAL A 26 -47.42 27.72 7.70
N GLU A 27 -48.46 27.76 6.89
CA GLU A 27 -49.14 26.57 6.36
C GLU A 27 -48.56 26.24 4.97
N TRP A 28 -48.79 25.01 4.51
CA TRP A 28 -48.25 24.57 3.21
C TRP A 28 -48.72 25.46 2.05
N GLU A 29 -49.97 25.90 2.11
CA GLU A 29 -50.63 26.71 1.08
C GLU A 29 -50.03 28.13 0.95
N ASP A 30 -49.21 28.57 1.91
CA ASP A 30 -48.52 29.86 1.86
C ASP A 30 -47.30 29.85 0.91
N PHE A 31 -46.77 28.67 0.55
CA PHE A 31 -45.62 28.56 -0.35
C PHE A 31 -45.99 28.75 -1.82
N THR A 32 -45.41 29.78 -2.44
CA THR A 32 -45.75 30.17 -3.82
C THR A 32 -44.82 29.58 -4.88
N ASP A 33 -43.63 29.11 -4.49
CA ASP A 33 -42.54 28.70 -5.38
C ASP A 33 -42.46 27.19 -5.66
N ILE A 34 -43.43 26.40 -5.16
CA ILE A 34 -43.43 24.93 -5.27
C ILE A 34 -44.53 24.35 -6.16
N SER A 35 -45.58 25.12 -6.47
CA SER A 35 -46.72 24.63 -7.23
C SER A 35 -46.31 24.18 -8.64
N GLY A 36 -46.64 22.94 -9.00
CA GLY A 36 -46.29 22.34 -10.30
C GLY A 36 -44.85 21.85 -10.41
N HIS A 37 -44.05 21.97 -9.34
CA HIS A 37 -42.67 21.48 -9.31
C HIS A 37 -42.63 19.94 -9.25
N TRP A 38 -41.65 19.32 -9.93
CA TRP A 38 -41.55 17.85 -10.01
C TRP A 38 -41.45 17.17 -8.63
N ALA A 39 -40.84 17.86 -7.66
CA ALA A 39 -40.66 17.38 -6.30
C ALA A 39 -41.72 17.89 -5.31
N GLU A 40 -42.78 18.56 -5.76
CA GLU A 40 -43.79 19.19 -4.89
C GLU A 40 -44.30 18.23 -3.80
N LYS A 41 -44.68 17.02 -4.18
CA LYS A 41 -45.14 15.98 -3.24
C LYS A 41 -44.09 15.60 -2.20
N THR A 42 -42.83 15.49 -2.61
CA THR A 42 -41.71 15.11 -1.73
C THR A 42 -41.36 16.24 -0.77
N VAL A 43 -41.36 17.48 -1.25
CA VAL A 43 -41.11 18.68 -0.42
C VAL A 43 -42.26 18.86 0.57
N ARG A 44 -43.52 18.68 0.14
CA ARG A 44 -44.69 18.68 1.02
C ARG A 44 -44.57 17.65 2.12
N ARG A 45 -44.21 16.42 1.77
CA ARG A 45 -43.98 15.36 2.75
C ARG A 45 -42.90 15.74 3.76
N GLY A 46 -41.80 16.34 3.30
CA GLY A 46 -40.75 16.83 4.20
C GLY A 46 -41.22 17.92 5.16
N PHE A 47 -42.16 18.76 4.74
CA PHE A 47 -42.80 19.77 5.58
C PHE A 47 -43.77 19.12 6.58
N ASP A 48 -44.67 18.25 6.11
CA ASP A 48 -45.66 17.52 6.91
C ASP A 48 -44.99 16.64 7.99
N ASP A 49 -43.87 15.99 7.65
CA ASP A 49 -43.06 15.17 8.58
C ASP A 49 -42.23 16.02 9.57
N GLY A 50 -42.26 17.35 9.44
CA GLY A 50 -41.50 18.30 10.27
C GLY A 50 -39.99 18.28 10.02
N LEU A 51 -39.54 17.69 8.92
CA LEU A 51 -38.12 17.61 8.57
C LEU A 51 -37.59 18.95 8.09
N ILE A 52 -38.42 19.68 7.34
CA ILE A 52 -38.09 20.98 6.78
C ILE A 52 -39.12 22.06 7.15
N THR A 53 -38.68 23.31 7.11
CA THR A 53 -39.53 24.52 7.19
C THR A 53 -39.29 25.38 5.96
N GLY A 54 -40.16 26.36 5.68
CA GLY A 54 -39.88 27.42 4.71
C GLY A 54 -38.57 28.17 5.02
N LEU A 55 -37.94 28.74 3.99
CA LEU A 55 -36.83 29.70 4.19
C LEU A 55 -37.36 31.05 4.70
N ASP A 56 -38.57 31.39 4.28
CA ASP A 56 -39.39 32.51 4.77
C ASP A 56 -40.87 32.11 4.74
N GLU A 57 -41.75 33.06 5.02
CA GLU A 57 -43.21 32.86 5.12
C GLU A 57 -43.87 32.40 3.80
N SER A 58 -43.21 32.54 2.64
CA SER A 58 -43.80 32.27 1.33
C SER A 58 -42.93 31.42 0.37
N THR A 59 -41.73 31.03 0.82
CA THR A 59 -40.71 30.39 -0.02
C THR A 59 -40.16 29.12 0.63
N VAL A 60 -40.19 27.99 -0.09
CA VAL A 60 -39.57 26.72 0.34
C VAL A 60 -38.25 26.41 -0.40
N ALA A 61 -38.00 27.09 -1.51
CA ALA A 61 -36.81 27.07 -2.35
C ALA A 61 -36.34 25.66 -2.77
N PRO A 62 -37.14 24.93 -3.57
CA PRO A 62 -36.87 23.52 -3.91
C PRO A 62 -35.57 23.33 -4.71
N ASP A 63 -35.23 24.28 -5.57
CA ASP A 63 -34.03 24.22 -6.45
C ASP A 63 -32.79 24.89 -5.84
N ALA A 64 -32.94 25.56 -4.70
CA ALA A 64 -31.79 26.17 -4.03
C ALA A 64 -30.82 25.09 -3.52
N PRO A 65 -29.50 25.28 -3.70
CA PRO A 65 -28.49 24.41 -3.11
C PRO A 65 -28.63 24.31 -1.60
N ILE A 66 -28.66 23.09 -1.07
CA ILE A 66 -28.73 22.89 0.38
C ILE A 66 -27.38 23.24 1.03
N THR A 67 -27.44 23.91 2.17
CA THR A 67 -26.26 24.21 3.00
C THR A 67 -25.96 23.04 3.95
N THR A 68 -24.73 22.98 4.46
CA THR A 68 -24.35 21.96 5.46
C THR A 68 -25.22 22.07 6.72
N ALA A 69 -25.49 23.30 7.18
CA ALA A 69 -26.35 23.58 8.33
C ALA A 69 -27.77 23.04 8.14
N GLN A 70 -28.39 23.31 6.99
CA GLN A 70 -29.73 22.80 6.67
C GLN A 70 -29.75 21.26 6.64
N MET A 71 -28.74 20.66 6.02
CA MET A 71 -28.65 19.22 5.88
C MET A 71 -28.49 18.51 7.22
N ILE A 72 -27.58 18.97 8.08
CA ILE A 72 -27.38 18.36 9.39
C ILE A 72 -28.61 18.51 10.28
N THR A 73 -29.34 19.63 10.20
CA THR A 73 -30.59 19.80 10.93
C THR A 73 -31.63 18.76 10.50
N ILE A 74 -31.79 18.52 9.20
CA ILE A 74 -32.72 17.50 8.69
C ILE A 74 -32.30 16.10 9.16
N LEU A 75 -31.02 15.75 8.98
CA LEU A 75 -30.51 14.43 9.38
C LEU A 75 -30.64 14.18 10.88
N CYS A 76 -30.35 15.18 11.72
CA CYS A 76 -30.51 15.06 13.17
C CYS A 76 -31.98 14.88 13.60
N ARG A 77 -32.93 15.51 12.90
CA ARG A 77 -34.38 15.31 13.12
C ARG A 77 -34.79 13.89 12.74
N VAL A 78 -34.37 13.43 11.55
CA VAL A 78 -34.65 12.06 11.07
C VAL A 78 -34.13 11.01 12.04
N LEU A 79 -32.90 11.18 12.52
CA LEU A 79 -32.24 10.22 13.40
C LEU A 79 -32.58 10.41 14.88
N GLY A 80 -33.52 11.31 15.23
CA GLY A 80 -33.99 11.48 16.61
C GLY A 80 -32.90 11.89 17.61
N VAL A 81 -31.83 12.56 17.16
CA VAL A 81 -30.65 12.83 17.98
C VAL A 81 -30.97 13.82 19.09
N LYS A 82 -30.66 13.44 20.33
CA LYS A 82 -30.88 14.28 21.51
C LYS A 82 -29.60 14.86 22.08
N GLU A 83 -28.54 14.05 22.12
CA GLU A 83 -27.26 14.43 22.72
C GLU A 83 -26.46 15.39 21.84
N THR A 84 -25.79 16.37 22.45
CA THR A 84 -24.98 17.40 21.78
C THR A 84 -23.52 17.33 22.22
N ALA A 85 -22.58 17.39 21.29
CA ALA A 85 -21.16 17.58 21.58
C ALA A 85 -20.77 19.07 21.72
N ASP A 86 -19.60 19.35 22.27
CA ASP A 86 -19.03 20.71 22.34
C ASP A 86 -18.64 21.22 20.94
N ILE A 87 -19.19 22.37 20.55
CA ILE A 87 -19.01 22.99 19.23
C ILE A 87 -17.91 24.05 19.18
N SER A 88 -17.17 24.27 20.28
CA SER A 88 -16.17 25.35 20.39
C SER A 88 -15.12 25.29 19.28
N GLU A 89 -14.76 24.10 18.79
CA GLU A 89 -13.79 23.91 17.72
C GLU A 89 -14.34 24.17 16.30
N LEU A 90 -15.67 24.32 16.14
CA LEU A 90 -16.29 24.58 14.83
C LEU A 90 -16.20 26.06 14.41
N GLY A 91 -15.84 26.97 15.34
CA GLY A 91 -15.72 28.39 15.05
C GLY A 91 -17.03 29.07 14.65
N ILE A 92 -18.18 28.52 15.07
CA ILE A 92 -19.52 29.09 14.82
C ILE A 92 -20.02 29.88 16.04
N PRO A 93 -20.84 30.93 15.87
CA PRO A 93 -21.49 31.61 16.99
C PRO A 93 -22.36 30.64 17.81
N SER A 94 -22.37 30.76 19.13
CA SER A 94 -23.14 29.87 20.02
C SER A 94 -24.66 30.07 19.92
N ASP A 95 -25.11 31.23 19.40
CA ASP A 95 -26.51 31.61 19.22
C ASP A 95 -27.00 31.44 17.77
N VAL A 96 -26.17 30.90 16.87
CA VAL A 96 -26.60 30.63 15.49
C VAL A 96 -27.71 29.57 15.48
N TRP A 97 -28.70 29.72 14.59
CA TRP A 97 -29.91 28.90 14.59
C TRP A 97 -29.67 27.38 14.49
N TYR A 98 -28.53 26.97 13.92
CA TYR A 98 -28.12 25.58 13.78
C TYR A 98 -27.12 25.09 14.84
N ALA A 99 -26.78 25.89 15.86
CA ALA A 99 -25.77 25.53 16.88
C ALA A 99 -26.04 24.17 17.54
N GLU A 100 -27.29 23.92 17.94
CA GLU A 100 -27.70 22.64 18.53
C GLU A 100 -27.55 21.47 17.53
N SER A 101 -27.95 21.69 16.27
CA SER A 101 -27.82 20.68 15.21
C SER A 101 -26.36 20.38 14.90
N ALA A 102 -25.49 21.40 14.94
CA ALA A 102 -24.05 21.24 14.80
C ALA A 102 -23.46 20.39 15.93
N GLY A 103 -23.86 20.62 17.18
CA GLY A 103 -23.45 19.79 18.32
C GLY A 103 -23.89 18.33 18.17
N LYS A 104 -25.13 18.09 17.73
CA LYS A 104 -25.66 16.74 17.45
C LYS A 104 -24.91 16.05 16.32
N ALA A 105 -24.69 16.75 15.22
CA ALA A 105 -24.01 16.21 14.05
C ALA A 105 -22.53 15.93 14.32
N LEU A 106 -21.87 16.77 15.13
CA LEU A 106 -20.50 16.55 15.60
C LEU A 106 -20.43 15.29 16.48
N GLY A 107 -21.38 15.10 17.41
CA GLY A 107 -21.47 13.90 18.24
C GLY A 107 -21.71 12.61 17.44
N LEU A 108 -22.42 12.69 16.30
CA LEU A 108 -22.56 11.58 15.35
C LEU A 108 -21.36 11.42 14.39
N GLY A 109 -20.36 12.31 14.47
CA GLY A 109 -19.24 12.36 13.54
C GLY A 109 -19.61 12.70 12.10
N LEU A 110 -20.77 13.32 11.85
CA LEU A 110 -21.18 13.76 10.50
C LEU A 110 -20.39 14.99 10.04
N ILE A 111 -19.94 15.81 11.00
CA ILE A 111 -19.06 16.97 10.78
C ILE A 111 -17.85 16.92 11.73
N SER A 112 -16.85 17.76 11.49
CA SER A 112 -15.63 17.93 12.32
C SER A 112 -15.12 19.37 12.26
N ALA A 113 -14.11 19.72 13.06
CA ALA A 113 -13.45 21.03 13.03
C ALA A 113 -12.81 21.39 11.67
N GLN A 114 -12.56 20.40 10.80
CA GLN A 114 -12.04 20.61 9.44
C GLN A 114 -13.17 20.75 8.40
N THR A 115 -14.43 20.65 8.84
CA THR A 115 -15.57 20.96 7.97
C THR A 115 -15.53 22.45 7.68
N GLY A 116 -15.70 22.81 6.40
CA GLY A 116 -15.77 24.21 6.00
C GLY A 116 -17.01 24.92 6.58
N SER A 117 -17.24 26.15 6.12
CA SER A 117 -18.42 26.93 6.55
C SER A 117 -19.71 26.11 6.44
N LEU A 118 -20.47 26.04 7.54
CA LEU A 118 -21.71 25.28 7.60
C LEU A 118 -22.83 25.93 6.77
N ASP A 119 -22.78 27.24 6.56
CA ASP A 119 -23.71 27.97 5.68
C ASP A 119 -23.39 27.83 4.19
N ALA A 120 -22.24 27.25 3.83
CA ALA A 120 -21.89 27.08 2.44
C ALA A 120 -22.73 25.98 1.76
N PRO A 121 -23.15 26.18 0.50
CA PRO A 121 -23.74 25.13 -0.32
C PRO A 121 -22.86 23.90 -0.47
N MET A 122 -23.43 22.71 -0.28
CA MET A 122 -22.67 21.46 -0.35
C MET A 122 -22.45 20.99 -1.79
N ARG A 123 -21.26 20.43 -2.06
CA ARG A 123 -21.06 19.63 -3.28
C ARG A 123 -21.89 18.35 -3.16
N ARG A 124 -22.42 17.89 -4.28
CA ARG A 124 -23.29 16.71 -4.34
C ARG A 124 -22.64 15.48 -3.74
N GLN A 125 -21.37 15.22 -4.05
CA GLN A 125 -20.65 14.07 -3.48
C GLN A 125 -20.46 14.17 -1.96
N ASP A 126 -20.25 15.36 -1.40
CA ASP A 126 -20.04 15.52 0.05
C ASP A 126 -21.36 15.35 0.81
N ALA A 127 -22.46 15.91 0.27
CA ALA A 127 -23.80 15.73 0.83
C ALA A 127 -24.22 14.25 0.80
N LEU A 128 -24.12 13.59 -0.36
CA LEU A 128 -24.48 12.19 -0.50
C LEU A 128 -23.63 11.27 0.41
N SER A 129 -22.34 11.55 0.55
CA SER A 129 -21.48 10.84 1.51
C SER A 129 -21.93 11.01 2.96
N MET A 130 -22.30 12.23 3.36
CA MET A 130 -22.82 12.49 4.70
C MET A 130 -24.15 11.74 4.94
N THR A 131 -25.04 11.69 3.94
CA THR A 131 -26.27 10.90 4.01
C THR A 131 -25.97 9.40 4.16
N ALA A 132 -25.06 8.85 3.33
CA ALA A 132 -24.70 7.44 3.43
C ALA A 132 -24.15 7.06 4.81
N LYS A 133 -23.33 7.94 5.41
CA LYS A 133 -22.82 7.79 6.78
C LYS A 133 -23.93 7.91 7.84
N ALA A 134 -24.86 8.86 7.66
CA ALA A 134 -26.00 9.04 8.56
C ALA A 134 -26.93 7.82 8.62
N PHE A 135 -26.98 7.02 7.56
CA PHE A 135 -27.80 5.81 7.48
C PHE A 135 -26.99 4.50 7.52
N CYS A 136 -25.69 4.55 7.84
CA CYS A 136 -24.81 3.37 7.96
C CYS A 136 -24.72 2.51 6.67
N LEU A 137 -24.81 3.16 5.50
CA LEU A 137 -24.93 2.46 4.21
C LEU A 137 -23.60 1.94 3.66
N ILE A 138 -22.47 2.40 4.19
CA ILE A 138 -21.14 2.16 3.61
C ILE A 138 -20.62 0.79 4.09
N PRO A 139 -20.40 -0.18 3.19
CA PRO A 139 -19.83 -1.48 3.56
C PRO A 139 -18.33 -1.42 3.83
N ALA A 140 -17.82 -2.44 4.53
CA ALA A 140 -16.38 -2.59 4.77
C ALA A 140 -15.59 -2.84 3.48
N ASP A 141 -16.21 -3.45 2.48
CA ASP A 141 -15.62 -3.72 1.15
C ASP A 141 -16.54 -3.22 0.02
N PRO A 142 -16.59 -1.91 -0.27
CA PRO A 142 -17.47 -1.36 -1.31
C PRO A 142 -17.10 -1.85 -2.71
N ASP A 143 -18.09 -2.29 -3.48
CA ASP A 143 -17.91 -2.58 -4.91
C ASP A 143 -17.81 -1.28 -5.71
N TYR A 144 -16.57 -0.89 -6.05
CA TYR A 144 -16.33 0.31 -6.85
C TYR A 144 -16.67 0.14 -8.34
N SER A 145 -16.87 -1.07 -8.83
CA SER A 145 -17.11 -1.32 -10.26
C SER A 145 -18.42 -0.72 -10.75
N VAL A 146 -19.41 -0.56 -9.85
CA VAL A 146 -20.69 0.11 -10.14
C VAL A 146 -20.51 1.54 -10.62
N LEU A 147 -19.40 2.19 -10.25
CA LEU A 147 -19.08 3.56 -10.65
C LEU A 147 -18.55 3.66 -12.09
N ASN A 148 -18.10 2.55 -12.71
CA ASN A 148 -17.50 2.57 -14.05
C ASN A 148 -18.47 2.99 -15.16
N SER A 149 -19.77 2.97 -14.88
CA SER A 149 -20.81 3.42 -15.80
C SER A 149 -20.94 4.95 -15.87
N PHE A 150 -20.27 5.71 -15.00
CA PHE A 150 -20.40 7.16 -14.91
C PHE A 150 -19.18 7.90 -15.44
N SER A 151 -19.42 8.86 -16.34
CA SER A 151 -18.36 9.61 -17.03
C SER A 151 -17.51 10.48 -16.11
N ASP A 152 -18.03 10.87 -14.94
CA ASP A 152 -17.35 11.70 -13.94
C ASP A 152 -16.88 10.92 -12.70
N ALA A 153 -16.88 9.58 -12.73
CA ALA A 153 -16.46 8.76 -11.59
C ALA A 153 -15.02 9.04 -11.12
N SER A 154 -14.13 9.44 -12.04
CA SER A 154 -12.75 9.85 -11.70
C SER A 154 -12.67 11.13 -10.87
N ASN A 155 -13.73 11.94 -10.84
CA ASN A 155 -13.81 13.17 -10.06
C ASN A 155 -14.33 12.95 -8.63
N ILE A 156 -14.68 11.71 -8.27
CA ILE A 156 -15.08 11.37 -6.90
C ILE A 156 -13.82 11.33 -6.03
N SER A 157 -13.82 12.11 -4.95
CA SER A 157 -12.69 12.09 -4.01
C SER A 157 -12.57 10.73 -3.31
N ALA A 158 -11.36 10.33 -2.93
CA ALA A 158 -11.09 9.04 -2.28
C ALA A 158 -11.99 8.82 -1.02
N LYS A 159 -12.18 9.87 -0.21
CA LYS A 159 -13.04 9.84 0.99
C LYS A 159 -14.53 9.59 0.69
N ASN A 160 -15.00 9.98 -0.49
CA ASN A 160 -16.42 9.87 -0.88
C ASN A 160 -16.71 8.62 -1.70
N LYS A 161 -15.67 7.96 -2.24
CA LYS A 161 -15.80 6.88 -3.21
C LYS A 161 -16.63 5.70 -2.68
N GLY A 162 -16.40 5.29 -1.42
CA GLY A 162 -17.15 4.20 -0.79
C GLY A 162 -18.64 4.51 -0.66
N ALA A 163 -18.96 5.74 -0.24
CA ALA A 163 -20.35 6.17 -0.09
C ALA A 163 -21.07 6.30 -1.44
N MET A 164 -20.41 6.87 -2.44
CA MET A 164 -20.98 6.98 -3.79
C MET A 164 -21.25 5.61 -4.40
N ALA A 165 -20.31 4.66 -4.25
CA ALA A 165 -20.50 3.28 -4.69
C ALA A 165 -21.68 2.60 -3.99
N ALA A 166 -21.79 2.75 -2.66
CA ALA A 166 -22.90 2.18 -1.89
C ALA A 166 -24.26 2.71 -2.35
N LEU A 167 -24.40 4.03 -2.54
CA LEU A 167 -25.65 4.65 -2.98
C LEU A 167 -26.07 4.22 -4.39
N VAL A 168 -25.11 4.04 -5.31
CA VAL A 168 -25.37 3.52 -6.66
C VAL A 168 -25.78 2.06 -6.62
N SER A 169 -25.04 1.22 -5.86
CA SER A 169 -25.30 -0.21 -5.73
C SER A 169 -26.70 -0.50 -5.18
N GLU A 170 -27.13 0.30 -4.19
CA GLU A 170 -28.48 0.25 -3.60
C GLU A 170 -29.56 0.93 -4.47
N LYS A 171 -29.20 1.45 -5.66
CA LYS A 171 -30.08 2.18 -6.59
C LYS A 171 -30.77 3.41 -5.97
N LEU A 172 -30.16 3.99 -4.94
CA LEU A 172 -30.67 5.21 -4.28
C LEU A 172 -30.38 6.45 -5.13
N ILE A 173 -29.29 6.42 -5.90
CA ILE A 173 -28.94 7.42 -6.90
C ILE A 173 -28.67 6.75 -8.25
N GLN A 174 -29.01 7.44 -9.33
CA GLN A 174 -28.87 6.93 -10.71
C GLN A 174 -28.10 7.88 -11.65
N GLY A 175 -27.73 9.07 -11.17
CA GLY A 175 -27.13 10.12 -11.99
C GLY A 175 -28.09 10.80 -12.99
N PHE A 176 -27.52 11.60 -13.87
CA PHE A 176 -28.14 12.36 -14.96
C PHE A 176 -27.37 12.05 -16.24
N ASP A 177 -28.03 11.47 -17.25
CA ASP A 177 -27.46 11.22 -18.58
C ASP A 177 -26.05 10.58 -18.56
N GLY A 178 -25.84 9.59 -17.68
CA GLY A 178 -24.55 8.87 -17.55
C GLY A 178 -23.51 9.57 -16.67
N SER A 179 -23.87 10.62 -15.93
CA SER A 179 -22.99 11.29 -14.95
C SER A 179 -23.62 11.38 -13.56
N LEU A 180 -22.83 11.31 -12.49
CA LEU A 180 -23.30 11.53 -11.12
C LEU A 180 -23.35 13.02 -10.73
N ASN A 181 -22.84 13.93 -11.58
CA ASN A 181 -22.68 15.35 -11.30
C ASN A 181 -21.97 15.63 -9.96
N VAL A 182 -20.82 14.97 -9.74
CA VAL A 182 -20.18 14.88 -8.40
C VAL A 182 -19.62 16.21 -7.89
N ASN A 183 -19.32 17.15 -8.79
CA ASN A 183 -18.84 18.49 -8.45
C ASN A 183 -19.94 19.54 -8.39
N GLY A 184 -21.12 19.23 -8.92
CA GLY A 184 -22.29 20.10 -8.84
C GLY A 184 -22.77 20.28 -7.40
N LYS A 185 -23.71 21.19 -7.21
CA LYS A 185 -24.45 21.33 -5.95
C LYS A 185 -25.65 20.39 -5.95
N ILE A 186 -26.09 20.01 -4.76
CA ILE A 186 -27.36 19.29 -4.59
C ILE A 186 -28.42 20.28 -4.14
N SER A 187 -29.53 20.33 -4.86
CA SER A 187 -30.68 21.12 -4.45
C SER A 187 -31.39 20.48 -3.26
N ARG A 188 -32.18 21.28 -2.57
CA ARG A 188 -32.96 20.85 -1.42
C ARG A 188 -34.00 19.78 -1.78
N SER A 189 -34.64 19.88 -2.94
CA SER A 189 -35.59 18.90 -3.46
C SER A 189 -34.93 17.56 -3.82
N GLU A 190 -33.75 17.59 -4.43
CA GLU A 190 -32.99 16.37 -4.72
C GLU A 190 -32.53 15.66 -3.44
N PHE A 191 -32.05 16.42 -2.45
CA PHE A 191 -31.66 15.84 -1.16
C PHE A 191 -32.84 15.13 -0.48
N LEU A 192 -34.00 15.78 -0.39
CA LEU A 192 -35.21 15.16 0.18
C LEU A 192 -35.63 13.93 -0.62
N THR A 193 -35.53 13.97 -1.95
CA THR A 193 -35.83 12.81 -2.80
C THR A 193 -34.93 11.62 -2.49
N VAL A 194 -33.63 11.84 -2.32
CA VAL A 194 -32.70 10.76 -1.91
C VAL A 194 -33.03 10.27 -0.50
N LEU A 195 -33.35 11.17 0.42
CA LEU A 195 -33.71 10.84 1.79
C LEU A 195 -34.94 9.92 1.87
N TYR A 196 -36.00 10.23 1.11
CA TYR A 196 -37.22 9.42 1.04
C TYR A 196 -37.05 8.12 0.23
N ARG A 197 -36.03 8.02 -0.63
CA ARG A 197 -35.64 6.73 -1.24
C ARG A 197 -34.94 5.80 -0.25
N ILE A 198 -34.23 6.35 0.73
CA ILE A 198 -33.58 5.56 1.79
C ILE A 198 -34.62 5.04 2.76
N ALA A 199 -35.43 5.94 3.29
CA ALA A 199 -36.50 5.62 4.23
C ALA A 199 -37.76 6.36 3.81
N GLU A 200 -38.77 5.59 3.42
CA GLU A 200 -40.08 6.10 3.05
C GLU A 200 -40.81 6.67 4.26
N ASN A 201 -40.69 6.06 5.44
CA ASN A 201 -41.50 6.41 6.62
C ASN A 201 -40.67 6.79 7.86
N TYR A 202 -41.19 7.74 8.67
CA TYR A 202 -40.61 8.19 9.95
C TYR A 202 -41.62 8.03 11.10
N ILE A 203 -41.81 6.81 11.57
CA ILE A 203 -42.96 6.38 12.38
C ILE A 203 -42.52 5.80 13.73
N SER A 204 -43.45 5.60 14.67
CA SER A 204 -43.18 4.79 15.86
C SER A 204 -43.16 3.30 15.52
N PRO A 205 -42.48 2.44 16.30
CA PRO A 205 -42.50 0.99 16.11
C PRO A 205 -43.92 0.38 15.99
N ASP A 206 -44.87 0.86 16.81
CA ASP A 206 -46.25 0.35 16.84
C ASP A 206 -47.06 0.67 15.57
N ALA A 207 -46.62 1.66 14.79
CA ALA A 207 -47.25 2.04 13.52
C ALA A 207 -46.71 1.25 12.32
N LEU A 208 -45.69 0.40 12.53
CA LEU A 208 -45.13 -0.43 11.45
C LEU A 208 -46.13 -1.52 11.06
N THR A 209 -46.47 -1.57 9.77
CA THR A 209 -47.39 -2.57 9.22
C THR A 209 -46.64 -3.75 8.60
N PRO A 210 -47.21 -4.97 8.62
CA PRO A 210 -46.64 -6.11 7.91
C PRO A 210 -46.59 -5.88 6.39
N ALA A 211 -45.54 -6.37 5.73
CA ALA A 211 -45.28 -6.25 4.30
C ALA A 211 -44.98 -4.84 3.79
N ALA A 212 -44.46 -3.95 4.64
CA ALA A 212 -43.89 -2.69 4.17
C ALA A 212 -42.64 -2.96 3.30
N GLU A 213 -42.74 -2.74 1.99
CA GLU A 213 -41.63 -2.99 1.05
C GLU A 213 -40.55 -1.88 1.08
N GLY A 214 -40.91 -0.67 1.52
CA GLY A 214 -40.02 0.49 1.65
C GLY A 214 -39.22 0.54 2.96
N GLY A 215 -38.20 1.40 3.00
CA GLY A 215 -37.43 1.65 4.22
C GLY A 215 -38.21 2.45 5.27
N SER A 216 -38.00 2.21 6.56
CA SER A 216 -38.62 2.95 7.65
C SER A 216 -37.63 3.29 8.76
N VAL A 217 -37.63 4.56 9.19
CA VAL A 217 -36.99 4.97 10.44
C VAL A 217 -38.02 4.88 11.56
N LEU A 218 -37.68 4.13 12.59
CA LEU A 218 -38.47 3.92 13.79
C LEU A 218 -37.99 4.88 14.89
N LYS A 219 -38.91 5.75 15.32
CA LYS A 219 -38.71 6.71 16.41
C LYS A 219 -38.81 5.97 17.76
N GLY A 220 -37.66 5.63 18.34
CA GLY A 220 -37.58 4.86 19.58
C GLY A 220 -37.52 3.34 19.38
N GLY A 221 -37.44 2.63 20.50
CA GLY A 221 -37.35 1.16 20.56
C GLY A 221 -38.70 0.51 20.85
N GLY A 222 -38.78 -0.81 20.68
CA GLY A 222 -40.00 -1.58 20.95
C GLY A 222 -39.84 -3.06 20.59
N THR A 223 -40.95 -3.79 20.69
CA THR A 223 -41.03 -5.20 20.30
C THR A 223 -41.67 -5.32 18.93
N LEU A 224 -40.95 -5.89 17.96
CA LEU A 224 -41.47 -6.24 16.64
C LEU A 224 -41.65 -7.76 16.56
N SER A 225 -42.87 -8.21 16.27
CA SER A 225 -43.22 -9.64 16.26
C SER A 225 -43.89 -10.05 14.95
N TYR A 226 -43.36 -11.06 14.27
CA TYR A 226 -43.92 -11.66 13.05
C TYR A 226 -44.13 -10.66 11.89
N ILE A 227 -43.21 -9.71 11.75
CA ILE A 227 -43.25 -8.69 10.69
C ILE A 227 -42.35 -9.11 9.53
N LYS A 228 -42.82 -8.93 8.30
CA LYS A 228 -41.99 -8.92 7.09
C LYS A 228 -41.89 -7.48 6.59
N THR A 229 -40.68 -6.97 6.37
CA THR A 229 -40.46 -5.58 5.96
C THR A 229 -39.16 -5.44 5.17
N GLY A 230 -38.96 -4.30 4.50
CA GLY A 230 -37.71 -3.95 3.84
C GLY A 230 -36.62 -3.56 4.85
N LYS A 231 -36.24 -2.28 4.86
CA LYS A 231 -35.13 -1.75 5.67
C LYS A 231 -35.65 -1.01 6.91
N LEU A 232 -35.07 -1.27 8.07
CA LEU A 232 -35.40 -0.62 9.33
C LEU A 232 -34.20 0.13 9.89
N TRP A 233 -34.43 1.35 10.39
CA TRP A 233 -33.47 2.09 11.23
C TRP A 233 -34.13 2.44 12.55
N PHE A 234 -33.62 1.91 13.65
CA PHE A 234 -33.96 2.42 14.98
C PHE A 234 -33.13 3.67 15.24
N ASP A 235 -33.81 4.77 15.52
CA ASP A 235 -33.18 6.08 15.71
C ASP A 235 -32.42 6.19 17.05
N CYS A 236 -31.78 7.34 17.27
CA CYS A 236 -30.94 7.57 18.46
C CYS A 236 -31.70 7.61 19.79
N SER A 237 -33.03 7.53 19.77
CA SER A 237 -33.86 7.47 20.97
C SER A 237 -34.22 6.04 21.40
N ALA A 238 -33.82 5.01 20.64
CA ALA A 238 -34.21 3.63 20.93
C ALA A 238 -33.45 3.00 22.11
N GLU A 239 -34.11 2.70 23.22
CA GLU A 239 -33.43 2.13 24.41
C GLU A 239 -33.53 0.60 24.50
N ASN A 240 -34.68 0.04 24.11
CA ASN A 240 -34.96 -1.39 24.22
C ASN A 240 -35.53 -1.89 22.90
N ILE A 241 -34.91 -2.91 22.31
CA ILE A 241 -35.34 -3.48 21.03
C ILE A 241 -35.46 -5.00 21.17
N THR A 242 -36.61 -5.54 20.78
CA THR A 242 -36.85 -6.99 20.77
C THR A 242 -37.45 -7.40 19.43
N LEU A 243 -36.78 -8.32 18.74
CA LEU A 243 -37.18 -8.81 17.41
C LEU A 243 -37.51 -10.30 17.51
N SER A 244 -38.72 -10.68 17.12
CA SER A 244 -39.19 -12.07 17.15
C SER A 244 -39.95 -12.41 15.86
N GLY A 245 -39.55 -13.45 15.13
CA GLY A 245 -40.17 -13.80 13.84
C GLY A 245 -40.05 -12.70 12.78
N LEU A 246 -39.04 -11.84 12.85
CA LEU A 246 -38.85 -10.74 11.91
C LEU A 246 -38.19 -11.25 10.62
N THR A 247 -38.71 -10.86 9.45
CA THR A 247 -38.00 -10.98 8.17
C THR A 247 -37.70 -9.58 7.62
N ALA A 248 -36.43 -9.23 7.48
CA ALA A 248 -36.02 -7.89 7.00
C ALA A 248 -34.77 -7.90 6.13
N ASP A 249 -34.72 -6.99 5.14
CA ASP A 249 -33.55 -6.78 4.28
C ASP A 249 -32.40 -6.14 5.05
N SER A 250 -32.72 -5.25 5.99
CA SER A 250 -31.74 -4.59 6.85
C SER A 250 -32.37 -4.14 8.15
N VAL A 251 -31.65 -4.30 9.26
CA VAL A 251 -31.96 -3.67 10.54
C VAL A 251 -30.73 -2.91 11.01
N THR A 252 -30.87 -1.59 11.17
CA THR A 252 -29.81 -0.71 11.67
C THR A 252 -30.18 -0.24 13.07
N LEU A 253 -29.34 -0.57 14.05
CA LEU A 253 -29.45 -0.09 15.43
C LEU A 253 -28.60 1.17 15.57
N ARG A 254 -29.22 2.35 15.49
CA ARG A 254 -28.49 3.62 15.64
C ARG A 254 -28.82 4.29 16.98
N SER A 255 -28.46 3.65 18.09
CA SER A 255 -28.81 4.16 19.43
C SER A 255 -27.64 4.17 20.41
N HIS A 256 -27.31 5.36 20.90
CA HIS A 256 -26.29 5.56 21.94
C HIS A 256 -26.82 5.28 23.36
N LYS A 257 -28.10 4.88 23.49
CA LYS A 257 -28.78 4.56 24.76
C LYS A 257 -29.27 3.11 24.81
N LEU A 258 -28.86 2.27 23.85
CA LEU A 258 -29.31 0.89 23.76
C LEU A 258 -28.92 0.13 25.03
N SER A 259 -29.93 -0.24 25.82
CA SER A 259 -29.77 -0.98 27.06
C SER A 259 -30.00 -2.47 26.85
N ASN A 260 -30.97 -2.82 26.00
CA ASN A 260 -31.28 -4.21 25.67
C ASN A 260 -31.55 -4.38 24.17
N PHE A 261 -30.92 -5.40 23.58
CA PHE A 261 -31.23 -5.86 22.23
C PHE A 261 -31.35 -7.37 22.21
N ASN A 262 -32.53 -7.87 21.82
CA ASN A 262 -32.81 -9.29 21.76
C ASN A 262 -33.33 -9.67 20.38
N ILE A 263 -32.83 -10.77 19.83
CA ILE A 263 -33.35 -11.39 18.60
C ILE A 263 -33.62 -12.86 18.88
N TYR A 264 -34.83 -13.33 18.60
CA TYR A 264 -35.19 -14.74 18.73
C TYR A 264 -36.29 -15.13 17.73
N GLY A 265 -36.72 -16.40 17.80
CA GLY A 265 -37.89 -16.92 17.10
C GLY A 265 -37.78 -16.85 15.58
N SER A 266 -36.97 -17.73 14.96
CA SER A 266 -36.86 -17.89 13.49
C SER A 266 -36.79 -16.58 12.68
N SER A 267 -36.20 -15.53 13.26
CA SER A 267 -36.03 -14.26 12.56
C SER A 267 -34.98 -14.42 11.46
N ASN A 268 -35.21 -13.84 10.28
CA ASN A 268 -34.30 -13.85 9.15
C ASN A 268 -33.95 -12.40 8.76
N ILE A 269 -32.73 -11.99 9.08
CA ILE A 269 -32.25 -10.62 8.85
C ILE A 269 -31.08 -10.69 7.88
N SER A 270 -31.26 -10.15 6.68
CA SER A 270 -30.21 -10.17 5.66
C SER A 270 -29.00 -9.32 6.08
N ARG A 271 -29.22 -8.17 6.73
CA ARG A 271 -28.16 -7.30 7.25
C ARG A 271 -28.52 -6.73 8.62
N LEU A 272 -27.70 -6.97 9.62
CA LEU A 272 -27.78 -6.31 10.92
C LEU A 272 -26.61 -5.33 11.06
N ILE A 273 -26.90 -4.05 11.29
CA ILE A 273 -25.90 -3.01 11.42
C ILE A 273 -26.00 -2.40 12.81
N VAL A 274 -24.87 -2.32 13.51
CA VAL A 274 -24.77 -1.91 14.91
C VAL A 274 -23.98 -0.62 14.99
N ASN A 275 -24.66 0.46 15.37
CA ASN A 275 -24.09 1.79 15.57
C ASN A 275 -24.62 2.36 16.91
N VAL A 276 -24.11 1.80 18.00
CA VAL A 276 -24.62 2.05 19.36
C VAL A 276 -23.71 2.93 20.22
N GLY A 277 -22.80 3.69 19.59
CA GLY A 277 -21.80 4.51 20.27
C GLY A 277 -20.93 3.67 21.20
N ASN A 278 -20.89 4.03 22.49
CA ASN A 278 -20.10 3.34 23.52
C ASN A 278 -20.83 2.13 24.15
N GLY A 279 -22.00 1.75 23.63
CA GLY A 279 -22.74 0.58 24.09
C GLY A 279 -22.00 -0.73 23.84
N SER A 280 -22.37 -1.77 24.58
CA SER A 280 -21.93 -3.15 24.34
C SER A 280 -23.04 -3.94 23.66
N LEU A 281 -22.66 -4.90 22.83
CA LEU A 281 -23.56 -5.83 22.16
C LEU A 281 -23.21 -7.26 22.57
N SER A 282 -24.22 -8.09 22.83
CA SER A 282 -24.08 -9.54 22.92
C SER A 282 -25.12 -10.18 22.02
N LEU A 283 -24.67 -11.04 21.11
CA LEU A 283 -25.48 -11.80 20.17
C LEU A 283 -25.23 -13.28 20.39
N ASP A 284 -26.03 -13.85 21.29
CA ASP A 284 -26.10 -15.29 21.51
C ASP A 284 -27.45 -15.77 20.96
N SER A 285 -27.47 -16.25 19.71
CA SER A 285 -28.71 -16.70 19.06
C SER A 285 -29.15 -18.04 19.65
N ASN A 286 -29.72 -18.00 20.86
CA ASN A 286 -30.33 -19.14 21.53
C ASN A 286 -31.63 -19.65 20.84
N GLY A 287 -31.91 -19.24 19.60
CA GLY A 287 -33.08 -19.68 18.85
C GLY A 287 -33.08 -19.28 17.38
N ASN A 288 -32.59 -20.17 16.51
CA ASN A 288 -32.83 -20.27 15.07
C ASN A 288 -32.86 -18.97 14.23
N ALA A 289 -32.25 -17.87 14.70
CA ALA A 289 -32.20 -16.63 13.95
C ALA A 289 -31.08 -16.75 12.91
N GLU A 290 -31.42 -16.51 11.66
CA GLU A 290 -30.46 -16.52 10.55
C GLU A 290 -30.04 -15.08 10.24
N MET A 291 -28.73 -14.83 10.26
CA MET A 291 -28.15 -13.55 9.90
C MET A 291 -27.29 -13.68 8.65
N GLY A 292 -27.60 -12.90 7.61
CA GLY A 292 -26.76 -12.83 6.42
C GLY A 292 -25.43 -12.14 6.73
N MET A 293 -25.48 -10.85 7.09
CA MET A 293 -24.30 -10.05 7.42
C MET A 293 -24.52 -9.27 8.73
N LEU A 294 -23.51 -9.25 9.59
CA LEU A 294 -23.42 -8.42 10.78
C LEU A 294 -22.33 -7.35 10.62
N ARG A 295 -22.69 -6.06 10.72
CA ARG A 295 -21.73 -4.94 10.67
C ARG A 295 -21.66 -4.22 12.01
N LEU A 296 -20.45 -4.03 12.50
CA LEU A 296 -20.14 -3.19 13.64
C LEU A 296 -19.56 -1.85 13.15
N GLU A 297 -20.36 -0.79 13.25
CA GLU A 297 -19.97 0.59 12.89
C GLU A 297 -19.59 1.42 14.12
N SER A 298 -20.20 1.14 15.28
CA SER A 298 -19.71 1.62 16.57
C SER A 298 -20.29 0.80 17.72
N CYS A 299 -19.42 0.29 18.59
CA CYS A 299 -19.73 -0.29 19.89
C CYS A 299 -18.41 -0.39 20.68
N THR A 300 -18.45 -0.37 22.01
CA THR A 300 -17.23 -0.61 22.80
C THR A 300 -16.84 -2.09 22.73
N ASN A 301 -17.80 -2.96 23.03
CA ASN A 301 -17.61 -4.41 23.03
C ASN A 301 -18.72 -5.08 22.22
N ALA A 302 -18.38 -6.09 21.44
CA ALA A 302 -19.33 -6.97 20.76
C ALA A 302 -18.95 -8.44 21.03
N ASP A 303 -19.90 -9.22 21.55
CA ASP A 303 -19.77 -10.68 21.66
C ASP A 303 -20.69 -11.33 20.63
N ILE A 304 -20.09 -11.99 19.63
CA ILE A 304 -20.77 -12.58 18.48
C ILE A 304 -20.64 -14.10 18.63
N GLY A 305 -21.67 -14.73 19.19
CA GLY A 305 -21.77 -16.18 19.37
C GLY A 305 -22.62 -16.91 18.34
N SER A 306 -23.07 -16.21 17.30
CA SER A 306 -24.07 -16.70 16.33
C SER A 306 -23.46 -16.86 14.93
N ASP A 307 -23.85 -17.90 14.18
CA ASP A 307 -23.45 -18.08 12.78
C ASP A 307 -23.95 -16.89 11.91
N ALA A 308 -23.10 -16.41 10.99
CA ALA A 308 -23.46 -15.36 10.03
C ALA A 308 -22.60 -15.45 8.78
N ASN A 309 -23.13 -15.25 7.57
CA ASN A 309 -22.33 -15.36 6.35
C ASN A 309 -21.15 -14.37 6.35
N ALA A 310 -21.35 -13.15 6.85
CA ALA A 310 -20.30 -12.14 6.94
C ALA A 310 -20.34 -11.34 8.25
N VAL A 311 -19.16 -11.08 8.81
CA VAL A 311 -18.94 -10.11 9.90
C VAL A 311 -18.07 -8.98 9.36
N GLU A 312 -18.57 -7.75 9.44
CA GLU A 312 -17.89 -6.53 9.01
C GLU A 312 -17.60 -5.62 10.22
N ILE A 313 -16.38 -5.10 10.33
CA ILE A 313 -15.99 -4.12 11.33
C ILE A 313 -15.53 -2.86 10.59
N THR A 314 -16.45 -1.90 10.48
CA THR A 314 -16.20 -0.60 9.83
C THR A 314 -15.84 0.49 10.83
N GLY A 315 -16.27 0.32 12.09
CA GLY A 315 -15.96 1.23 13.18
C GLY A 315 -14.54 1.15 13.69
N ASN A 316 -14.16 2.12 14.51
CA ASN A 316 -12.83 2.20 15.10
C ASN A 316 -12.88 1.88 16.61
N GLY A 317 -11.81 1.28 17.14
CA GLY A 317 -11.67 1.06 18.58
C GLY A 317 -12.62 0.00 19.16
N ILE A 318 -13.17 -0.88 18.32
CA ILE A 318 -14.12 -1.92 18.72
C ILE A 318 -13.35 -3.14 19.26
N SER A 319 -13.79 -3.67 20.39
CA SER A 319 -13.38 -4.99 20.88
C SER A 319 -14.45 -6.03 20.54
N ALA A 320 -14.14 -6.97 19.65
CA ALA A 320 -15.09 -7.98 19.15
C ALA A 320 -14.63 -9.41 19.49
N GLY A 321 -15.42 -10.16 20.25
CA GLY A 321 -15.31 -11.61 20.37
C GLY A 321 -16.15 -12.29 19.29
N ILE A 322 -15.56 -13.22 18.53
CA ILE A 322 -16.23 -13.90 17.42
C ILE A 322 -16.12 -15.42 17.61
N SER A 323 -17.26 -16.10 17.55
CA SER A 323 -17.43 -17.56 17.61
C SER A 323 -18.45 -17.99 16.56
N GLY A 324 -18.56 -19.28 16.26
CA GLY A 324 -19.45 -19.80 15.22
C GLY A 324 -18.87 -19.71 13.80
N ARG A 325 -19.68 -20.05 12.82
CA ARG A 325 -19.27 -20.18 11.41
C ARG A 325 -19.57 -18.92 10.62
N HIS A 326 -18.56 -18.45 9.89
CA HIS A 326 -18.66 -17.27 9.05
C HIS A 326 -17.94 -17.48 7.72
N ASP A 327 -18.48 -17.00 6.60
CA ASP A 327 -17.73 -17.06 5.35
C ASP A 327 -16.71 -15.91 5.28
N TYR A 328 -17.07 -14.73 5.78
CA TYR A 328 -16.27 -13.52 5.66
C TYR A 328 -16.06 -12.81 6.99
N LEU A 329 -14.83 -12.41 7.28
CA LEU A 329 -14.50 -11.40 8.28
C LEU A 329 -13.77 -10.24 7.60
N ILE A 330 -14.38 -9.06 7.59
CA ILE A 330 -13.82 -7.89 6.90
C ILE A 330 -13.66 -6.74 7.88
N ILE A 331 -12.45 -6.22 8.03
CA ILE A 331 -12.10 -5.15 8.96
C ILE A 331 -11.55 -3.96 8.18
N SER A 332 -12.37 -2.92 8.03
CA SER A 332 -11.96 -1.68 7.36
C SER A 332 -11.69 -0.54 8.34
N GLY A 333 -12.21 -0.63 9.56
CA GLY A 333 -11.93 0.32 10.62
C GLY A 333 -10.58 0.11 11.30
N ASN A 334 -10.21 1.04 12.16
CA ASN A 334 -8.89 1.15 12.76
C ASN A 334 -8.89 0.86 14.26
N ASN A 335 -7.75 0.43 14.80
CA ASN A 335 -7.53 0.22 16.23
C ASN A 335 -8.51 -0.78 16.86
N ASN A 336 -9.01 -1.75 16.10
CA ASN A 336 -9.92 -2.77 16.62
C ASN A 336 -9.15 -3.94 17.24
N ILE A 337 -9.76 -4.58 18.22
CA ILE A 337 -9.27 -5.81 18.85
C ILE A 337 -10.30 -6.90 18.54
N VAL A 338 -9.88 -7.96 17.86
CA VAL A 338 -10.73 -9.10 17.51
C VAL A 338 -10.20 -10.37 18.14
N THR A 339 -11.04 -11.05 18.89
CA THR A 339 -10.71 -12.29 19.57
C THR A 339 -11.53 -13.43 18.97
N LEU A 340 -10.86 -14.42 18.39
CA LEU A 340 -11.50 -15.56 17.70
C LEU A 340 -11.55 -16.79 18.61
N SER A 341 -12.71 -17.43 18.71
CA SER A 341 -12.86 -18.75 19.33
C SER A 341 -12.43 -19.87 18.36
N GLN A 342 -12.10 -21.06 18.90
CA GLN A 342 -11.59 -22.19 18.11
C GLN A 342 -12.60 -22.78 17.11
N ASP A 343 -13.89 -22.57 17.33
CA ASP A 343 -15.01 -23.01 16.48
C ASP A 343 -15.20 -22.11 15.24
N VAL A 344 -14.45 -21.02 15.13
CA VAL A 344 -14.50 -20.14 13.96
C VAL A 344 -14.06 -20.89 12.70
N SER A 345 -14.81 -20.71 11.62
CA SER A 345 -14.39 -21.02 10.24
C SER A 345 -14.52 -19.74 9.43
N LEU A 346 -13.63 -19.55 8.45
CA LEU A 346 -13.63 -18.41 7.52
C LEU A 346 -13.34 -18.91 6.11
N SER A 347 -14.06 -18.43 5.10
CA SER A 347 -13.57 -18.49 3.73
C SER A 347 -12.54 -17.39 3.49
N ARG A 348 -12.80 -16.17 4.00
CA ARG A 348 -11.89 -15.02 3.80
C ARG A 348 -11.84 -14.08 5.01
N LEU A 349 -10.62 -13.76 5.43
CA LEU A 349 -10.29 -12.65 6.32
C LEU A 349 -9.68 -11.51 5.50
N LYS A 350 -10.26 -10.30 5.55
CA LYS A 350 -9.72 -9.11 4.88
C LYS A 350 -9.58 -7.94 5.86
N ILE A 351 -8.42 -7.29 5.86
CA ILE A 351 -8.09 -6.17 6.73
C ILE A 351 -7.54 -5.02 5.89
N THR A 352 -8.29 -3.94 5.77
CA THR A 352 -7.84 -2.71 5.08
C THR A 352 -7.56 -1.57 6.04
N GLY A 353 -8.11 -1.63 7.26
CA GLY A 353 -7.84 -0.66 8.32
C GLY A 353 -6.47 -0.81 8.97
N GLU A 354 -6.12 0.13 9.84
CA GLU A 354 -4.81 0.25 10.47
C GLU A 354 -4.84 -0.11 11.97
N ASN A 355 -3.73 -0.63 12.48
CA ASN A 355 -3.52 -0.94 13.90
C ASN A 355 -4.54 -1.91 14.51
N ASN A 356 -5.08 -2.84 13.71
CA ASN A 356 -5.99 -3.87 14.23
C ASN A 356 -5.20 -5.04 14.81
N SER A 357 -5.69 -5.61 15.90
CA SER A 357 -5.15 -6.81 16.53
C SER A 357 -6.15 -7.94 16.45
N ILE A 358 -5.76 -9.09 15.89
CA ILE A 358 -6.59 -10.29 15.78
C ILE A 358 -5.86 -11.43 16.48
N SER A 359 -6.48 -12.04 17.47
CA SER A 359 -5.87 -13.09 18.29
C SER A 359 -6.85 -14.20 18.63
N MET A 360 -6.35 -15.37 19.04
CA MET A 360 -7.19 -16.41 19.63
C MET A 360 -7.73 -16.00 21.01
N LYS A 361 -8.91 -16.51 21.35
CA LYS A 361 -9.46 -16.45 22.70
C LYS A 361 -8.57 -17.21 23.67
N GLU A 362 -8.30 -16.61 24.83
CA GLU A 362 -7.50 -17.22 25.88
C GLU A 362 -8.08 -18.59 26.29
N GLY A 363 -7.20 -19.58 26.47
CA GLY A 363 -7.59 -20.95 26.79
C GLY A 363 -8.00 -21.82 25.60
N SER A 364 -8.03 -21.29 24.36
CA SER A 364 -8.23 -22.11 23.16
C SER A 364 -7.09 -23.11 23.01
N SER A 365 -7.41 -24.41 22.93
CA SER A 365 -6.42 -25.49 22.78
C SER A 365 -6.04 -25.76 21.32
N SER A 366 -6.75 -25.12 20.38
CA SER A 366 -6.57 -25.26 18.92
C SER A 366 -6.79 -23.92 18.22
N GLY A 367 -6.34 -23.81 16.97
CA GLY A 367 -6.62 -22.67 16.09
C GLY A 367 -8.04 -22.72 15.50
N ILE A 368 -8.40 -21.68 14.74
CA ILE A 368 -9.65 -21.68 13.97
C ILE A 368 -9.69 -22.88 13.02
N SER A 369 -10.89 -23.38 12.75
CA SER A 369 -11.09 -24.61 12.00
C SER A 369 -10.59 -24.50 10.56
N ALA A 370 -10.88 -23.43 9.82
CA ALA A 370 -10.44 -23.24 8.44
C ALA A 370 -10.31 -21.76 8.05
N CYS A 371 -9.42 -21.48 7.08
CA CYS A 371 -9.31 -20.20 6.39
C CYS A 371 -8.78 -20.40 4.96
N ASP A 372 -9.49 -19.94 3.93
CA ASP A 372 -9.03 -20.08 2.52
C ASP A 372 -8.23 -18.86 2.04
N ALA A 373 -8.50 -17.66 2.58
CA ALA A 373 -7.79 -16.44 2.19
C ALA A 373 -7.62 -15.45 3.35
N ILE A 374 -6.42 -14.88 3.46
CA ILE A 374 -6.09 -13.81 4.41
C ILE A 374 -5.47 -12.65 3.63
N GLU A 375 -6.14 -11.51 3.60
CA GLU A 375 -5.74 -10.31 2.87
C GLU A 375 -5.52 -9.14 3.83
N ILE A 376 -4.29 -8.62 3.90
CA ILE A 376 -3.94 -7.50 4.78
C ILE A 376 -3.38 -6.38 3.92
N ALA A 377 -4.09 -5.27 3.80
CA ALA A 377 -3.67 -4.10 3.00
C ALA A 377 -3.34 -2.87 3.86
N GLY A 378 -3.94 -2.79 5.06
CA GLY A 378 -3.70 -1.68 5.99
C GLY A 378 -2.33 -1.75 6.67
N LYS A 379 -2.06 -0.84 7.60
CA LYS A 379 -0.75 -0.70 8.26
C LYS A 379 -0.79 -1.21 9.70
N SER A 380 0.36 -1.72 10.17
CA SER A 380 0.60 -2.04 11.58
C SER A 380 -0.42 -3.00 12.20
N ASN A 381 -1.07 -3.85 11.40
CA ASN A 381 -1.98 -4.86 11.90
C ASN A 381 -1.20 -6.04 12.49
N THR A 382 -1.74 -6.67 13.52
CA THR A 382 -1.14 -7.84 14.19
C THR A 382 -2.12 -9.01 14.13
N LEU A 383 -1.66 -10.15 13.61
CA LEU A 383 -2.41 -11.40 13.59
C LEU A 383 -1.64 -12.43 14.42
N SER A 384 -2.30 -12.99 15.42
CA SER A 384 -1.75 -14.00 16.34
C SER A 384 -2.78 -15.10 16.58
N PHE A 385 -3.15 -15.81 15.52
CA PHE A 385 -4.08 -16.94 15.60
C PHE A 385 -3.66 -18.09 14.68
N ASN A 386 -4.03 -19.31 15.04
CA ASN A 386 -3.68 -20.52 14.30
C ASN A 386 -4.81 -20.93 13.37
N VAL A 387 -4.49 -21.58 12.25
CA VAL A 387 -5.45 -22.18 11.31
C VAL A 387 -5.20 -23.68 11.23
N SER A 388 -6.13 -24.46 11.79
CA SER A 388 -5.96 -25.89 12.04
C SER A 388 -6.24 -26.76 10.81
N SER A 389 -6.96 -26.26 9.79
CA SER A 389 -7.19 -26.95 8.51
C SER A 389 -7.31 -25.98 7.33
N GLY A 390 -7.15 -26.50 6.11
CA GLY A 390 -7.10 -25.69 4.89
C GLY A 390 -5.68 -25.23 4.52
N THR A 391 -5.57 -24.56 3.37
CA THR A 391 -4.29 -24.07 2.80
C THR A 391 -4.44 -22.62 2.31
N PRO A 392 -4.55 -21.65 3.22
CA PRO A 392 -4.89 -20.28 2.86
C PRO A 392 -3.94 -19.68 1.82
N LYS A 393 -4.49 -18.82 0.97
CA LYS A 393 -3.74 -17.79 0.28
C LYS A 393 -3.59 -16.59 1.22
N ILE A 394 -2.36 -16.28 1.61
CA ILE A 394 -2.04 -15.15 2.48
C ILE A 394 -1.42 -14.05 1.61
N THR A 395 -2.00 -12.86 1.65
CA THR A 395 -1.46 -11.66 1.02
C THR A 395 -1.26 -10.57 2.07
N ALA A 396 0.00 -10.24 2.35
CA ALA A 396 0.38 -9.19 3.30
C ALA A 396 0.99 -8.00 2.55
N GLY A 397 0.14 -7.01 2.28
CA GLY A 397 0.49 -5.66 1.81
C GLY A 397 0.72 -4.69 2.97
N GLY A 398 0.69 -3.38 2.70
CA GLY A 398 0.80 -2.34 3.71
C GLY A 398 2.17 -2.25 4.39
N THR A 399 2.31 -1.44 5.44
CA THR A 399 3.59 -1.28 6.15
C THR A 399 3.47 -1.74 7.60
N GLY A 400 4.47 -2.47 8.10
CA GLY A 400 4.59 -2.79 9.53
C GLY A 400 3.66 -3.90 10.04
N ASN A 401 3.03 -4.67 9.15
CA ASN A 401 2.13 -5.74 9.55
C ASN A 401 2.89 -6.91 10.18
N LYS A 402 2.28 -7.53 11.20
CA LYS A 402 2.86 -8.62 11.98
C LYS A 402 1.96 -9.85 11.91
N ILE A 403 2.55 -11.00 11.63
CA ILE A 403 1.84 -12.29 11.67
C ILE A 403 2.68 -13.25 12.52
N SER A 404 2.09 -13.79 13.57
CA SER A 404 2.68 -14.81 14.44
C SER A 404 1.70 -15.96 14.61
N SER A 405 1.73 -16.90 13.66
CA SER A 405 0.65 -17.86 13.45
C SER A 405 1.15 -19.23 13.01
N GLU A 406 0.37 -20.27 13.32
CA GLU A 406 0.58 -21.63 12.83
C GLU A 406 -0.50 -22.00 11.81
N PHE A 407 -0.11 -22.61 10.67
CA PHE A 407 -1.05 -23.02 9.61
C PHE A 407 -0.89 -24.50 9.26
N ALA A 408 -2.01 -25.19 9.05
CA ALA A 408 -2.00 -26.56 8.52
C ALA A 408 -1.16 -26.68 7.24
N GLY A 409 -1.35 -25.78 6.29
CA GLY A 409 -0.50 -25.56 5.12
C GLY A 409 -0.77 -24.18 4.52
N ILE A 410 -0.07 -23.81 3.44
CA ILE A 410 -0.27 -22.49 2.80
C ILE A 410 -0.18 -22.69 1.29
N SER A 411 -1.21 -22.33 0.53
CA SER A 411 -1.13 -22.43 -0.93
C SER A 411 -0.24 -21.33 -1.50
N VAL A 412 -0.44 -20.09 -1.07
CA VAL A 412 0.36 -18.95 -1.51
C VAL A 412 0.64 -18.04 -0.32
N LEU A 413 1.89 -17.64 -0.15
CA LEU A 413 2.29 -16.56 0.75
C LEU A 413 2.89 -15.41 -0.07
N ASP A 414 2.09 -14.39 -0.35
CA ASP A 414 2.49 -13.19 -1.09
C ASP A 414 2.68 -11.99 -0.14
N ILE A 415 3.92 -11.53 -0.02
CA ILE A 415 4.31 -10.43 0.85
C ILE A 415 4.77 -9.28 -0.04
N SER A 416 3.87 -8.33 -0.26
CA SER A 416 4.11 -7.11 -1.05
C SER A 416 4.28 -5.86 -0.19
N GLY A 417 3.95 -5.96 1.09
CA GLY A 417 4.14 -4.90 2.08
C GLY A 417 5.59 -4.66 2.45
N ALA A 418 5.86 -3.51 3.06
CA ALA A 418 7.19 -3.15 3.56
C ALA A 418 7.25 -3.27 5.10
N LYS A 419 8.43 -3.54 5.66
CA LYS A 419 8.66 -3.62 7.11
C LYS A 419 7.75 -4.63 7.82
N ALA A 420 7.29 -5.66 7.12
CA ALA A 420 6.47 -6.70 7.71
C ALA A 420 7.33 -7.61 8.61
N ASN A 421 6.75 -8.11 9.70
CA ASN A 421 7.40 -9.05 10.60
C ASN A 421 6.56 -10.32 10.73
N LEU A 422 6.99 -11.38 10.04
CA LEU A 422 6.24 -12.63 9.95
C LEU A 422 7.03 -13.75 10.62
N ASN A 423 6.44 -14.36 11.64
CA ASN A 423 6.90 -15.59 12.25
C ASN A 423 5.82 -16.66 12.06
N ILE A 424 5.94 -17.43 10.99
CA ILE A 424 4.91 -18.38 10.58
C ILE A 424 5.45 -19.79 10.74
N SER A 425 4.70 -20.63 11.45
CA SER A 425 4.93 -22.07 11.45
C SER A 425 3.90 -22.78 10.60
N PHE A 426 4.27 -23.92 10.02
CA PHE A 426 3.37 -24.69 9.16
C PHE A 426 3.60 -26.20 9.28
N PHE A 427 2.54 -26.99 9.09
CA PHE A 427 2.55 -28.44 9.28
C PHE A 427 2.56 -29.26 7.98
N SER A 428 2.35 -28.60 6.83
CA SER A 428 2.31 -29.20 5.49
C SER A 428 3.13 -28.35 4.49
N GLU A 429 2.86 -28.41 3.19
CA GLU A 429 3.61 -27.65 2.20
C GLU A 429 3.17 -26.17 2.12
N VAL A 430 4.14 -25.31 1.78
CA VAL A 430 3.90 -23.96 1.24
C VAL A 430 4.09 -24.03 -0.27
N THR A 431 3.04 -23.90 -1.10
CA THR A 431 3.20 -24.13 -2.55
C THR A 431 4.01 -23.02 -3.22
N ASP A 432 3.66 -21.76 -2.99
CA ASP A 432 4.38 -20.61 -3.55
C ASP A 432 4.63 -19.52 -2.49
N LEU A 433 5.88 -19.09 -2.38
CA LEU A 433 6.33 -17.98 -1.55
C LEU A 433 6.83 -16.84 -2.44
N LYS A 434 6.20 -15.67 -2.32
CA LYS A 434 6.56 -14.49 -3.09
C LYS A 434 6.77 -13.30 -2.17
N ILE A 435 7.95 -12.69 -2.24
CA ILE A 435 8.31 -11.52 -1.44
C ILE A 435 8.74 -10.41 -2.40
N THR A 436 7.87 -9.41 -2.58
CA THR A 436 8.11 -8.25 -3.47
C THR A 436 8.33 -6.95 -2.72
N GLY A 437 7.91 -6.88 -1.45
CA GLY A 437 8.13 -5.70 -0.62
C GLY A 437 9.53 -5.63 -0.01
N ASN A 438 9.79 -4.53 0.71
CA ASN A 438 11.13 -4.18 1.18
C ASN A 438 11.23 -4.19 2.71
N GLU A 439 12.45 -4.34 3.23
CA GLU A 439 12.74 -4.25 4.67
C GLU A 439 11.95 -5.26 5.54
N ASN A 440 11.55 -6.40 4.98
CA ASN A 440 10.75 -7.39 5.71
C ASN A 440 11.64 -8.31 6.55
N LEU A 441 11.12 -8.74 7.70
CA LEU A 441 11.68 -9.79 8.55
C LEU A 441 10.74 -10.99 8.53
N ILE A 442 11.18 -12.10 7.94
CA ILE A 442 10.34 -13.28 7.70
C ILE A 442 11.05 -14.53 8.21
N SER A 443 10.37 -15.28 9.07
CA SER A 443 10.79 -16.59 9.56
C SER A 443 9.68 -17.59 9.27
N LEU A 444 9.99 -18.58 8.42
CA LEU A 444 9.07 -19.67 8.07
C LEU A 444 9.63 -20.97 8.64
N LYS A 445 8.83 -21.68 9.44
CA LYS A 445 9.25 -22.89 10.15
C LYS A 445 8.29 -24.06 9.92
N TYR A 446 8.81 -25.14 9.35
CA TYR A 446 8.08 -26.40 9.31
C TYR A 446 8.08 -27.07 10.69
N ILE A 447 6.92 -27.59 11.12
CA ILE A 447 6.76 -28.36 12.36
C ILE A 447 6.23 -29.75 12.02
N LEU A 448 6.97 -30.79 12.42
CA LEU A 448 6.53 -32.18 12.35
C LEU A 448 5.48 -32.45 13.43
N ILE A 449 4.29 -32.90 13.03
CA ILE A 449 3.32 -33.48 13.95
C ILE A 449 3.79 -34.90 14.28
N LYS A 450 4.32 -35.11 15.49
CA LYS A 450 4.50 -36.48 16.01
C LYS A 450 3.10 -37.04 16.24
N SER A 451 2.73 -38.13 15.56
CA SER A 451 1.45 -38.77 15.83
C SER A 451 1.42 -39.21 17.31
N ALA A 452 0.32 -38.95 18.01
CA ALA A 452 0.17 -39.25 19.44
C ALA A 452 0.08 -40.76 19.76
N ASN A 453 0.43 -41.65 18.81
CA ASN A 453 0.30 -43.10 18.97
C ASN A 453 1.63 -43.84 19.19
N GLU A 454 2.77 -43.15 19.30
CA GLU A 454 4.08 -43.82 19.48
C GLU A 454 4.52 -44.04 20.93
N GLU A 455 3.77 -43.58 21.94
CA GLU A 455 4.16 -43.76 23.35
C GLU A 455 3.75 -45.10 23.99
N ASN A 456 3.15 -46.04 23.24
CA ASN A 456 2.71 -47.33 23.79
C ASN A 456 3.15 -48.57 22.99
N SER A 457 4.42 -48.65 22.60
CA SER A 457 5.04 -49.96 22.31
C SER A 457 6.39 -50.10 23.00
N ALA A 458 6.42 -50.93 24.04
CA ALA A 458 7.62 -51.38 24.70
C ALA A 458 8.27 -52.47 23.85
N ASP A 459 9.00 -52.10 22.80
CA ASP A 459 9.97 -52.96 22.12
C ASP A 459 11.12 -52.10 21.58
N LYS A 460 12.06 -51.77 22.47
CA LYS A 460 13.40 -51.35 22.09
C LYS A 460 14.29 -52.59 22.03
N GLU A 461 14.60 -53.05 20.82
CA GLU A 461 15.91 -53.53 20.39
C GLU A 461 15.77 -54.16 18.99
N ASN A 462 16.66 -53.78 18.05
CA ASN A 462 16.73 -54.19 16.64
C ASN A 462 15.75 -53.57 15.62
N SER A 463 15.98 -52.31 15.26
CA SER A 463 15.81 -51.87 13.87
C SER A 463 16.84 -50.79 13.50
N SER A 464 18.06 -51.23 13.19
CA SER A 464 18.91 -50.50 12.24
C SER A 464 18.28 -50.64 10.85
N GLY A 465 17.47 -49.66 10.44
CA GLY A 465 16.89 -49.66 9.11
C GLY A 465 15.72 -48.71 8.95
N ASN A 466 15.92 -47.64 8.18
CA ASN A 466 14.92 -46.72 7.66
C ASN A 466 13.94 -46.14 8.70
N ALA A 467 14.36 -45.07 9.36
CA ALA A 467 13.41 -44.01 9.68
C ALA A 467 12.69 -43.64 8.37
N GLU A 468 11.36 -43.74 8.37
CA GLU A 468 10.54 -43.34 7.24
C GLU A 468 10.99 -41.95 6.75
N LYS A 469 11.36 -41.88 5.47
CA LYS A 469 11.43 -40.62 4.70
C LYS A 469 10.01 -40.06 4.60
N GLY A 470 9.46 -39.57 5.71
CA GLY A 470 8.27 -38.75 5.72
C GLY A 470 8.61 -37.45 4.99
N ILE A 471 7.86 -37.16 3.93
CA ILE A 471 7.95 -35.95 3.12
C ILE A 471 7.72 -34.76 4.06
N GLY A 472 8.80 -34.14 4.55
CA GLY A 472 8.71 -32.98 5.41
C GLY A 472 8.18 -31.79 4.63
N GLY A 473 7.21 -31.06 5.19
CA GLY A 473 6.59 -29.87 4.59
C GLY A 473 7.62 -28.93 3.99
N GLY A 474 7.60 -28.89 2.66
CA GLY A 474 8.52 -28.16 1.82
C GLY A 474 7.96 -26.83 1.37
N ILE A 475 8.76 -26.09 0.62
CA ILE A 475 8.32 -24.91 -0.13
C ILE A 475 8.38 -25.27 -1.61
N GLY A 476 7.28 -25.20 -2.37
CA GLY A 476 7.32 -25.48 -3.80
C GLY A 476 8.27 -24.53 -4.51
N THR A 477 7.87 -23.27 -4.65
CA THR A 477 8.69 -22.19 -5.21
C THR A 477 8.82 -21.04 -4.22
N ALA A 478 9.99 -20.41 -4.19
CA ALA A 478 10.25 -19.21 -3.41
C ALA A 478 10.92 -18.13 -4.26
N SER A 479 10.42 -16.89 -4.18
CA SER A 479 10.98 -15.74 -4.89
C SER A 479 11.08 -14.52 -3.98
N VAL A 480 12.24 -13.85 -4.03
CA VAL A 480 12.54 -12.62 -3.28
C VAL A 480 13.01 -11.57 -4.29
N SER A 481 12.14 -10.63 -4.63
CA SER A 481 12.43 -9.58 -5.60
C SER A 481 12.51 -8.17 -5.01
N GLY A 482 12.00 -7.97 -3.79
CA GLY A 482 12.18 -6.72 -3.06
C GLY A 482 13.57 -6.58 -2.46
N ASP A 483 13.83 -5.45 -1.82
CA ASP A 483 15.15 -5.07 -1.30
C ASP A 483 15.23 -5.11 0.23
N ALA A 484 16.42 -5.36 0.75
CA ALA A 484 16.74 -5.32 2.19
C ALA A 484 15.88 -6.23 3.06
N ASN A 485 15.49 -7.43 2.57
CA ASN A 485 14.72 -8.38 3.35
C ASN A 485 15.62 -9.35 4.14
N TRP A 486 15.19 -9.74 5.35
CA TRP A 486 15.80 -10.78 6.18
C TRP A 486 14.86 -11.99 6.26
N ILE A 487 15.26 -13.10 5.66
CA ILE A 487 14.40 -14.27 5.46
C ILE A 487 15.10 -15.52 5.98
N THR A 488 14.44 -16.25 6.87
CA THR A 488 14.89 -17.56 7.36
C THR A 488 13.86 -18.62 7.00
N LEU A 489 14.26 -19.60 6.20
CA LEU A 489 13.43 -20.71 5.73
C LEU A 489 13.88 -22.01 6.41
N SER A 490 13.26 -22.36 7.54
CA SER A 490 13.50 -23.62 8.26
C SER A 490 12.48 -24.67 7.81
N CYS A 491 12.69 -25.26 6.64
CA CYS A 491 11.70 -26.09 5.95
C CYS A 491 12.33 -27.36 5.36
N GLY A 492 11.48 -28.28 4.87
CA GLY A 492 11.89 -29.48 4.17
C GLY A 492 12.51 -29.22 2.79
N ASN A 493 12.02 -29.94 1.79
CA ASN A 493 12.49 -29.79 0.41
C ASN A 493 11.98 -28.48 -0.21
N MET A 494 12.71 -27.95 -1.17
CA MET A 494 12.30 -26.81 -1.96
C MET A 494 12.61 -27.01 -3.44
N SER A 495 11.66 -26.73 -4.34
CA SER A 495 11.89 -26.95 -5.77
C SER A 495 12.78 -25.86 -6.35
N SER A 496 12.54 -24.60 -5.99
CA SER A 496 13.42 -23.49 -6.38
C SER A 496 13.36 -22.31 -5.43
N LEU A 497 14.48 -21.62 -5.26
CA LEU A 497 14.59 -20.30 -4.64
C LEU A 497 15.26 -19.31 -5.58
N SER A 498 14.62 -18.17 -5.83
CA SER A 498 15.19 -17.05 -6.60
C SER A 498 15.34 -15.80 -5.74
N VAL A 499 16.51 -15.16 -5.74
CA VAL A 499 16.79 -13.90 -5.03
C VAL A 499 17.28 -12.84 -6.02
N SER A 500 16.37 -11.99 -6.48
CA SER A 500 16.60 -11.01 -7.57
C SER A 500 16.75 -9.56 -7.12
N GLY A 501 16.30 -9.22 -5.91
CA GLY A 501 16.46 -7.87 -5.34
C GLY A 501 17.90 -7.59 -4.86
N LYS A 502 18.07 -6.57 -4.03
CA LYS A 502 19.35 -6.17 -3.44
C LYS A 502 19.34 -6.20 -1.93
N TYR A 503 20.52 -6.39 -1.32
CA TYR A 503 20.71 -6.34 0.13
C TYR A 503 19.84 -7.33 0.92
N ASN A 504 19.33 -8.39 0.26
CA ASN A 504 18.56 -9.41 0.94
C ASN A 504 19.50 -10.37 1.67
N THR A 505 19.12 -10.78 2.88
CA THR A 505 19.75 -11.85 3.64
C THR A 505 18.79 -13.03 3.70
N VAL A 506 19.15 -14.16 3.09
CA VAL A 506 18.28 -15.34 2.98
C VAL A 506 18.99 -16.58 3.50
N GLY A 507 18.41 -17.26 4.48
CA GLY A 507 18.92 -18.50 5.04
C GLY A 507 18.01 -19.69 4.74
N LYS A 508 18.56 -20.79 4.19
CA LYS A 508 17.87 -22.08 4.09
C LYS A 508 18.37 -23.02 5.17
N GLY A 509 17.49 -23.33 6.12
CA GLY A 509 17.70 -24.28 7.22
C GLY A 509 16.68 -25.44 7.19
N GLY A 510 16.74 -26.30 8.21
CA GLY A 510 15.91 -27.51 8.32
C GLY A 510 16.43 -28.69 7.49
N SER A 511 16.03 -29.92 7.81
CA SER A 511 16.43 -31.10 7.03
C SER A 511 15.74 -31.10 5.68
N GLY A 512 16.48 -30.98 4.57
CA GLY A 512 15.92 -31.02 3.22
C GLY A 512 16.82 -30.38 2.16
N SER A 513 16.45 -30.58 0.90
CA SER A 513 17.20 -30.09 -0.26
C SER A 513 16.47 -28.95 -0.97
N ALA A 514 17.18 -27.90 -1.38
CA ALA A 514 16.71 -26.95 -2.39
C ALA A 514 17.23 -27.38 -3.76
N ALA A 515 16.35 -27.81 -4.66
CA ALA A 515 16.77 -28.35 -5.96
C ALA A 515 17.47 -27.29 -6.82
N ILE A 516 16.93 -26.06 -6.86
CA ILE A 516 17.51 -24.94 -7.60
C ILE A 516 17.61 -23.69 -6.71
N LEU A 517 18.77 -23.03 -6.73
CA LEU A 517 18.99 -21.69 -6.19
C LEU A 517 19.46 -20.78 -7.33
N ASP A 518 18.76 -19.69 -7.58
CA ASP A 518 19.18 -18.65 -8.54
C ASP A 518 19.29 -17.30 -7.83
N ILE A 519 20.43 -16.64 -7.99
CA ILE A 519 20.71 -15.32 -7.40
C ILE A 519 21.12 -14.36 -8.53
N PRO A 520 20.14 -13.83 -9.28
CA PRO A 520 20.39 -12.78 -10.27
C PRO A 520 20.54 -11.40 -9.63
N GLY A 521 20.07 -11.22 -8.40
CA GLY A 521 20.23 -10.00 -7.62
C GLY A 521 21.67 -9.75 -7.19
N SER A 522 21.97 -8.50 -6.80
CA SER A 522 23.32 -8.10 -6.36
C SER A 522 23.32 -7.68 -4.89
N ASP A 523 24.49 -7.71 -4.27
CA ASP A 523 24.68 -7.28 -2.88
C ASP A 523 23.84 -8.10 -1.86
N ASN A 524 23.46 -9.34 -2.19
CA ASN A 524 22.70 -10.21 -1.31
C ASN A 524 23.62 -11.13 -0.50
N ALA A 525 23.13 -11.57 0.66
CA ALA A 525 23.71 -12.63 1.45
C ALA A 525 22.81 -13.87 1.42
N PHE A 526 23.39 -15.04 1.17
CA PHE A 526 22.69 -16.32 1.26
C PHE A 526 23.45 -17.28 2.15
N THR A 527 22.74 -18.01 3.02
CA THR A 527 23.32 -19.06 3.88
C THR A 527 22.58 -20.37 3.70
N LEU A 528 23.31 -21.43 3.32
CA LEU A 528 22.86 -22.82 3.42
C LEU A 528 23.37 -23.39 4.75
N PHE A 529 22.49 -23.64 5.70
CA PHE A 529 22.88 -24.17 7.01
C PHE A 529 23.30 -25.65 6.95
N GLU A 530 24.01 -26.10 7.99
CA GLU A 530 24.42 -27.49 8.16
C GLU A 530 23.22 -28.46 8.05
N GLY A 531 23.46 -29.62 7.43
CA GLY A 531 22.41 -30.64 7.19
C GLY A 531 21.44 -30.33 6.04
N CYS A 532 21.57 -29.16 5.40
CA CYS A 532 20.81 -28.83 4.19
C CYS A 532 21.61 -29.17 2.92
N GLU A 533 20.87 -29.39 1.83
CA GLU A 533 21.48 -29.60 0.51
C GLU A 533 20.97 -28.59 -0.53
N ILE A 534 21.82 -28.28 -1.52
CA ILE A 534 21.41 -27.62 -2.77
C ILE A 534 21.74 -28.54 -3.94
N GLY A 535 20.81 -28.70 -4.88
CA GLY A 535 21.06 -29.32 -6.17
C GLY A 535 21.96 -28.42 -7.02
N ALA A 536 21.41 -27.38 -7.63
CA ALA A 536 22.16 -26.42 -8.42
C ALA A 536 22.00 -24.99 -7.92
N ALA A 537 23.11 -24.30 -7.67
CA ALA A 537 23.15 -22.87 -7.38
C ALA A 537 23.76 -22.10 -8.55
N LYS A 538 23.07 -21.06 -9.04
CA LYS A 538 23.58 -20.12 -10.02
C LYS A 538 23.58 -18.71 -9.42
N VAL A 539 24.70 -18.02 -9.51
CA VAL A 539 24.86 -16.65 -8.99
C VAL A 539 25.32 -15.76 -10.13
N SER A 540 24.39 -14.99 -10.70
CA SER A 540 24.65 -14.13 -11.87
C SER A 540 24.76 -12.65 -11.52
N GLY A 541 24.18 -12.23 -10.38
CA GLY A 541 24.40 -10.87 -9.87
C GLY A 541 25.77 -10.69 -9.22
N LYS A 542 26.11 -9.44 -8.88
CA LYS A 542 27.44 -9.08 -8.37
C LYS A 542 27.47 -8.90 -6.85
N ASN A 543 28.66 -9.04 -6.27
CA ASN A 543 28.93 -8.72 -4.87
C ASN A 543 28.02 -9.47 -3.86
N ASN A 544 27.58 -10.68 -4.21
CA ASN A 544 26.82 -11.52 -3.31
C ASN A 544 27.76 -12.30 -2.38
N SER A 545 27.32 -12.55 -1.14
CA SER A 545 28.01 -13.38 -0.15
C SER A 545 27.23 -14.68 0.06
N ILE A 546 27.79 -15.80 -0.37
CA ILE A 546 27.15 -17.12 -0.35
C ILE A 546 27.90 -18.00 0.65
N ASN A 547 27.28 -18.29 1.79
CA ASN A 547 27.83 -19.15 2.83
C ASN A 547 27.22 -20.56 2.74
N ILE A 548 28.04 -21.58 2.52
CA ILE A 548 27.65 -22.98 2.36
C ILE A 548 28.22 -23.79 3.53
N ASP A 549 27.42 -23.97 4.58
CA ASP A 549 27.74 -24.86 5.71
C ASP A 549 27.15 -26.28 5.49
N GLY A 550 26.18 -26.42 4.59
CA GLY A 550 25.64 -27.69 4.11
C GLY A 550 26.40 -28.30 2.92
N THR A 551 25.68 -28.99 2.02
CA THR A 551 26.25 -29.55 0.78
C THR A 551 25.60 -28.96 -0.46
N ALA A 552 26.40 -28.39 -1.38
CA ALA A 552 25.93 -28.00 -2.70
C ALA A 552 26.48 -28.95 -3.78
N HIS A 553 25.61 -29.49 -4.63
CA HIS A 553 26.06 -30.40 -5.71
C HIS A 553 26.75 -29.61 -6.83
N SER A 554 26.18 -28.49 -7.27
CA SER A 554 26.86 -27.58 -8.19
C SER A 554 26.65 -26.12 -7.83
N VAL A 555 27.70 -25.32 -7.94
CA VAL A 555 27.67 -23.86 -7.82
C VAL A 555 28.30 -23.24 -9.06
N THR A 556 27.59 -22.33 -9.72
CA THR A 556 28.08 -21.54 -10.85
C THR A 556 28.10 -20.06 -10.49
N LEU A 557 29.29 -19.44 -10.52
CA LEU A 557 29.50 -18.02 -10.29
C LEU A 557 29.67 -17.31 -11.65
N ASP A 558 28.57 -16.78 -12.18
CA ASP A 558 28.53 -16.01 -13.43
C ASP A 558 28.65 -14.50 -13.19
N GLY A 559 28.33 -14.04 -11.97
CA GLY A 559 28.48 -12.65 -11.57
C GLY A 559 29.82 -12.37 -10.91
N ARG A 560 30.24 -11.10 -10.94
CA ARG A 560 31.55 -10.67 -10.44
C ARG A 560 31.55 -10.42 -8.93
N LYS A 561 32.74 -10.51 -8.33
CA LYS A 561 32.98 -10.17 -6.92
C LYS A 561 32.13 -10.96 -5.92
N ASN A 562 31.60 -12.11 -6.34
CA ASN A 562 30.84 -12.97 -5.44
C ASN A 562 31.79 -13.69 -4.49
N THR A 563 31.42 -13.78 -3.21
CA THR A 563 32.15 -14.54 -2.22
C THR A 563 31.41 -15.84 -1.96
N LEU A 564 32.11 -16.97 -2.08
CA LEU A 564 31.64 -18.29 -1.71
C LEU A 564 32.46 -18.78 -0.50
N SER A 565 31.84 -18.95 0.65
CA SER A 565 32.47 -19.36 1.92
C SER A 565 31.68 -20.47 2.61
N GLY A 566 32.13 -20.91 3.79
CA GLY A 566 31.40 -21.84 4.65
C GLY A 566 32.21 -23.07 5.05
N SER A 567 31.73 -23.80 6.05
CA SER A 567 32.38 -25.03 6.55
C SER A 567 31.99 -26.29 5.78
N GLY A 568 31.01 -26.17 4.88
CA GLY A 568 30.40 -27.27 4.14
C GLY A 568 31.20 -27.68 2.90
N LYS A 569 30.50 -28.30 1.95
CA LYS A 569 31.12 -28.90 0.76
C LYS A 569 30.41 -28.50 -0.54
N VAL A 570 31.20 -28.20 -1.57
CA VAL A 570 30.74 -28.02 -2.95
C VAL A 570 31.29 -29.14 -3.82
N LYS A 571 30.44 -29.92 -4.51
CA LYS A 571 30.94 -31.01 -5.38
C LYS A 571 31.52 -30.45 -6.69
N LEU A 572 30.76 -29.61 -7.39
CA LEU A 572 31.19 -28.96 -8.64
C LEU A 572 31.11 -27.43 -8.51
N LEU A 573 32.24 -26.75 -8.65
CA LEU A 573 32.32 -25.29 -8.70
C LEU A 573 32.75 -24.84 -10.09
N THR A 574 31.96 -23.97 -10.72
CA THR A 574 32.31 -23.28 -11.97
C THR A 574 32.37 -21.78 -11.73
N ILE A 575 33.47 -21.14 -12.09
CA ILE A 575 33.69 -19.70 -11.96
C ILE A 575 33.83 -19.12 -13.36
N ASN A 576 32.88 -18.30 -13.78
CA ASN A 576 32.87 -17.68 -15.12
C ASN A 576 33.12 -16.17 -15.06
N ALA A 577 33.38 -15.61 -13.87
CA ALA A 577 33.51 -14.17 -13.69
C ALA A 577 34.59 -13.80 -12.66
N SER A 578 35.37 -12.76 -12.96
CA SER A 578 36.49 -12.34 -12.11
C SER A 578 36.08 -11.70 -10.78
N GLY A 579 37.06 -11.64 -9.87
CA GLY A 579 36.91 -11.05 -8.54
C GLY A 579 36.17 -11.94 -7.54
N CYS A 580 35.76 -13.14 -7.95
CA CYS A 580 35.12 -14.08 -7.03
C CYS A 580 36.13 -14.58 -6.00
N THR A 581 35.69 -14.67 -4.74
CA THR A 581 36.50 -15.19 -3.64
C THR A 581 35.94 -16.52 -3.18
N VAL A 582 36.74 -17.59 -3.18
CA VAL A 582 36.30 -18.94 -2.78
C VAL A 582 37.06 -19.37 -1.52
N LYS A 583 36.31 -19.63 -0.45
CA LYS A 583 36.80 -20.04 0.88
C LYS A 583 36.07 -21.28 1.43
N VAL A 584 35.32 -21.99 0.58
CA VAL A 584 34.65 -23.26 0.91
C VAL A 584 35.41 -24.43 0.29
N ALA A 585 35.32 -25.62 0.88
CA ALA A 585 35.87 -26.83 0.28
C ALA A 585 35.12 -27.21 -1.00
N ALA A 586 35.82 -27.32 -2.12
CA ALA A 586 35.28 -27.76 -3.40
C ALA A 586 36.01 -29.02 -3.92
N GLU A 587 35.26 -30.04 -4.39
CA GLU A 587 35.87 -31.27 -4.93
C GLU A 587 36.44 -31.07 -6.34
N SER A 588 35.68 -30.37 -7.20
CA SER A 588 36.07 -30.06 -8.57
C SER A 588 35.84 -28.58 -8.87
N VAL A 589 36.87 -27.89 -9.36
CA VAL A 589 36.81 -26.46 -9.68
C VAL A 589 37.17 -26.26 -11.15
N THR A 590 36.30 -25.57 -11.90
CA THR A 590 36.56 -25.06 -13.24
C THR A 590 36.53 -23.54 -13.20
N ASP A 591 37.65 -22.90 -13.51
CA ASP A 591 37.75 -21.43 -13.55
C ASP A 591 37.96 -20.95 -14.99
N ASN A 592 36.90 -20.39 -15.57
CA ASN A 592 36.86 -19.77 -16.89
C ASN A 592 36.86 -18.24 -16.82
N SER A 593 37.01 -17.64 -15.63
CA SER A 593 36.81 -16.21 -15.40
C SER A 593 37.66 -15.32 -16.32
N GLY A 594 38.90 -15.72 -16.60
CA GLY A 594 39.78 -14.99 -17.50
C GLY A 594 39.26 -14.90 -18.95
N ALA A 595 38.85 -16.02 -19.55
CA ALA A 595 38.40 -16.06 -20.94
C ALA A 595 37.01 -15.41 -21.13
N ALA A 596 36.09 -15.67 -20.22
CA ALA A 596 34.73 -15.13 -20.27
C ALA A 596 34.69 -13.61 -20.10
N ASP A 597 35.53 -13.04 -19.22
CA ASP A 597 35.63 -11.59 -19.09
C ASP A 597 36.25 -10.94 -20.33
N VAL A 598 37.25 -11.55 -20.98
CA VAL A 598 37.86 -11.03 -22.21
C VAL A 598 36.81 -10.91 -23.32
N ASP A 599 36.06 -11.98 -23.61
CA ASP A 599 35.06 -11.97 -24.68
C ASP A 599 33.97 -10.91 -24.43
N ARG A 600 33.49 -10.80 -23.18
CA ARG A 600 32.48 -9.81 -22.78
C ARG A 600 33.01 -8.38 -22.94
N VAL A 601 34.20 -8.09 -22.42
CA VAL A 601 34.79 -6.75 -22.44
C VAL A 601 35.09 -6.30 -23.86
N LEU A 602 35.53 -7.21 -24.73
CA LEU A 602 35.75 -6.91 -26.15
C LEU A 602 34.45 -6.52 -26.88
N GLN A 603 33.29 -7.01 -26.44
CA GLN A 603 31.96 -6.63 -26.98
C GLN A 603 31.41 -5.34 -26.33
N LEU A 604 31.75 -5.07 -25.07
CA LEU A 604 31.28 -3.90 -24.31
C LEU A 604 31.81 -2.58 -24.90
N VAL A 605 33.09 -2.56 -25.26
CA VAL A 605 33.79 -1.36 -25.72
C VAL A 605 33.56 -1.15 -27.22
N THR A 606 32.86 -0.07 -27.55
CA THR A 606 32.41 0.27 -28.91
C THR A 606 33.08 1.54 -29.43
N LEU A 607 33.10 1.70 -30.75
CA LEU A 607 33.49 2.94 -31.43
C LEU A 607 32.32 3.93 -31.44
N GLY A 608 32.62 5.21 -31.26
CA GLY A 608 31.64 6.31 -31.38
C GLY A 608 30.92 6.68 -30.07
N TYR A 609 30.52 7.94 -29.96
CA TYR A 609 29.96 8.53 -28.74
C TYR A 609 28.59 7.94 -28.36
N ARG A 610 28.39 7.56 -27.09
CA ARG A 610 27.15 6.96 -26.57
C ARG A 610 26.30 7.88 -25.70
N GLY A 611 26.82 9.05 -25.36
CA GLY A 611 26.16 9.95 -24.42
C GLY A 611 25.11 10.86 -25.02
N ASN A 612 24.48 11.65 -24.16
CA ASN A 612 23.41 12.60 -24.51
C ASN A 612 23.91 14.06 -24.62
N TYR A 613 25.20 14.26 -24.87
CA TYR A 613 25.85 15.58 -24.98
C TYR A 613 25.77 16.43 -23.70
N THR A 614 25.87 15.79 -22.52
CA THR A 614 25.92 16.50 -21.22
C THR A 614 27.12 16.06 -20.38
N LEU A 615 27.66 16.99 -19.59
CA LEU A 615 28.72 16.68 -18.61
C LEU A 615 28.23 15.69 -17.56
N LYS A 616 26.98 15.82 -17.09
CA LYS A 616 26.37 14.93 -16.10
C LYS A 616 26.41 13.47 -16.56
N TRP A 617 26.05 13.21 -17.82
CA TRP A 617 26.13 11.86 -18.37
C TRP A 617 27.55 11.31 -18.31
N ALA A 618 28.54 12.10 -18.73
CA ALA A 618 29.94 11.69 -18.66
C ALA A 618 30.44 11.49 -17.22
N GLN A 619 29.90 12.17 -16.21
CA GLN A 619 30.25 11.95 -14.81
C GLN A 619 29.66 10.65 -14.25
N GLU A 620 28.47 10.26 -14.71
CA GLU A 620 27.73 9.09 -14.21
C GLU A 620 28.03 7.79 -14.99
N HIS A 621 28.72 7.87 -16.13
CA HIS A 621 28.98 6.73 -17.02
C HIS A 621 30.47 6.62 -17.36
N ASP A 622 31.05 5.45 -17.06
CA ASP A 622 32.38 5.02 -17.48
C ASP A 622 32.41 3.47 -17.47
N TYR A 623 33.44 2.89 -18.07
CA TYR A 623 33.78 1.49 -17.79
C TYR A 623 34.46 1.40 -16.43
N GLU A 624 34.31 0.27 -15.76
CA GLU A 624 35.02 -0.01 -14.51
C GLU A 624 36.53 -0.18 -14.78
N ASP A 625 37.39 0.04 -13.80
CA ASP A 625 38.84 0.09 -14.02
C ASP A 625 39.42 -1.22 -14.59
N TYR A 626 39.03 -2.36 -14.03
CA TYR A 626 39.41 -3.68 -14.53
C TYR A 626 38.92 -3.93 -15.98
N GLU A 627 37.79 -3.35 -16.37
CA GLU A 627 37.19 -3.50 -17.70
C GLU A 627 38.08 -2.81 -18.73
N LYS A 628 38.64 -1.65 -18.35
CA LYS A 628 39.59 -0.90 -19.16
C LYS A 628 40.90 -1.68 -19.32
N GLU A 629 41.39 -2.28 -18.24
CA GLU A 629 42.61 -3.12 -18.24
C GLU A 629 42.45 -4.38 -19.08
N ILE A 630 41.35 -5.13 -18.91
CA ILE A 630 41.07 -6.32 -19.73
C ILE A 630 40.98 -5.93 -21.19
N TRP A 631 40.27 -4.85 -21.52
CA TRP A 631 40.13 -4.42 -22.90
C TRP A 631 41.47 -4.11 -23.54
N VAL A 632 42.29 -3.29 -22.88
CA VAL A 632 43.56 -2.83 -23.45
C VAL A 632 44.57 -3.97 -23.59
N ASN A 633 44.60 -4.90 -22.63
CA ASN A 633 45.46 -6.08 -22.67
C ASN A 633 45.00 -7.09 -23.72
N ALA A 634 43.68 -7.33 -23.85
CA ALA A 634 43.12 -8.21 -24.87
C ALA A 634 43.34 -7.69 -26.30
N LYS A 635 43.39 -6.37 -26.49
CA LYS A 635 43.71 -5.76 -27.80
C LYS A 635 45.19 -5.87 -28.17
N GLY A 636 46.08 -6.18 -27.23
CA GLY A 636 47.48 -6.50 -27.50
C GLY A 636 48.34 -5.32 -27.98
N TYR A 637 48.00 -4.08 -27.57
CA TYR A 637 48.77 -2.89 -27.92
C TYR A 637 50.15 -2.87 -27.22
N SER A 638 51.16 -2.35 -27.91
CA SER A 638 52.52 -2.09 -27.37
C SER A 638 52.84 -0.59 -27.34
N SER A 639 53.76 -0.18 -26.49
CA SER A 639 54.27 1.19 -26.40
C SER A 639 55.80 1.23 -26.36
N HIS A 640 56.39 2.33 -26.82
CA HIS A 640 57.84 2.58 -26.72
C HIS A 640 58.26 3.06 -25.33
N THR A 641 57.29 3.37 -24.48
CA THR A 641 57.48 3.80 -23.10
C THR A 641 56.77 2.82 -22.16
N GLU A 642 56.99 2.96 -20.86
CA GLU A 642 56.24 2.23 -19.83
C GLU A 642 54.77 2.67 -19.73
N TYR A 643 54.29 3.59 -20.59
CA TYR A 643 52.94 4.12 -20.57
C TYR A 643 52.18 3.80 -21.86
N LEU A 644 50.86 3.72 -21.77
CA LEU A 644 49.95 3.66 -22.92
C LEU A 644 48.73 4.53 -22.65
N ILE A 645 48.33 5.34 -23.62
CA ILE A 645 47.13 6.19 -23.53
C ILE A 645 46.03 5.57 -24.39
N TRP A 646 44.83 5.43 -23.83
CA TRP A 646 43.60 5.14 -24.58
C TRP A 646 42.63 6.32 -24.48
N VAL A 647 42.37 6.95 -25.62
CA VAL A 647 41.28 7.91 -25.81
C VAL A 647 40.01 7.14 -26.17
N ASN A 648 39.11 7.01 -25.20
CA ASN A 648 37.82 6.34 -25.33
C ASN A 648 36.78 7.33 -25.88
N LEU A 649 36.42 7.17 -27.15
CA LEU A 649 35.44 8.04 -27.82
C LEU A 649 34.02 7.80 -27.31
N SER A 650 33.69 6.56 -26.93
CA SER A 650 32.34 6.19 -26.49
C SER A 650 31.92 6.85 -25.18
N MET A 651 32.84 6.88 -24.20
CA MET A 651 32.61 7.40 -22.84
C MET A 651 33.27 8.76 -22.60
N GLN A 652 33.96 9.33 -23.59
CA GLN A 652 34.70 10.58 -23.48
C GLN A 652 35.70 10.55 -22.32
N ARG A 653 36.60 9.57 -22.38
CA ARG A 653 37.67 9.38 -21.41
C ARG A 653 39.05 9.37 -22.06
N VAL A 654 40.03 9.85 -21.31
CA VAL A 654 41.42 9.46 -21.50
C VAL A 654 41.80 8.56 -20.34
N ASN A 655 42.19 7.34 -20.68
CA ASN A 655 42.71 6.33 -19.75
C ASN A 655 44.21 6.19 -20.00
N ILE A 656 45.02 6.21 -18.95
CA ILE A 656 46.46 6.05 -19.03
C ILE A 656 46.83 4.82 -18.23
N PHE A 657 47.61 3.96 -18.86
CA PHE A 657 48.09 2.72 -18.30
C PHE A 657 49.59 2.76 -18.14
N LYS A 658 50.09 2.00 -17.18
CA LYS A 658 51.51 1.78 -16.95
C LYS A 658 51.82 0.29 -17.02
N GLY A 659 52.95 -0.10 -17.59
CA GLY A 659 53.36 -1.49 -17.72
C GLY A 659 53.93 -1.83 -19.09
N SER A 660 53.55 -2.99 -19.62
CA SER A 660 54.02 -3.49 -20.92
C SER A 660 52.93 -4.28 -21.67
N LYS A 661 53.20 -4.69 -22.92
CA LYS A 661 52.20 -5.38 -23.76
C LYS A 661 51.68 -6.65 -23.07
N GLY A 662 50.37 -6.67 -22.80
CA GLY A 662 49.68 -7.79 -22.16
C GLY A 662 49.63 -7.70 -20.64
N ASP A 663 50.24 -6.66 -20.05
CA ASP A 663 50.29 -6.39 -18.62
C ASP A 663 50.26 -4.86 -18.37
N TRP A 664 49.19 -4.22 -18.85
CA TRP A 664 48.88 -2.81 -18.66
C TRP A 664 47.96 -2.62 -17.45
N GLU A 665 48.39 -1.83 -16.47
CA GLU A 665 47.63 -1.45 -15.27
C GLU A 665 47.14 -0.01 -15.39
N LEU A 666 45.88 0.28 -15.07
CA LEU A 666 45.32 1.62 -15.16
C LEU A 666 45.89 2.50 -14.04
N CYS A 667 46.56 3.60 -14.40
CA CYS A 667 47.13 4.53 -13.42
C CYS A 667 46.46 5.90 -13.40
N TYR A 668 45.70 6.26 -14.44
CA TYR A 668 45.00 7.55 -14.51
C TYR A 668 43.78 7.49 -15.45
N SER A 669 42.67 8.14 -15.10
CA SER A 669 41.47 8.23 -15.93
C SER A 669 40.79 9.58 -15.72
N CYS A 670 40.43 10.27 -16.82
CA CYS A 670 39.83 11.60 -16.75
C CYS A 670 38.80 11.84 -17.87
N ILE A 671 37.88 12.78 -17.62
CA ILE A 671 36.84 13.21 -18.57
C ILE A 671 37.45 14.13 -19.62
N VAL A 672 37.10 13.91 -20.88
CA VAL A 672 37.59 14.74 -22.00
C VAL A 672 36.49 15.23 -22.93
N GLY A 673 36.83 16.14 -23.83
CA GLY A 673 36.01 16.54 -24.97
C GLY A 673 36.76 16.23 -26.27
N THR A 674 36.33 15.19 -26.96
CA THR A 674 36.93 14.74 -28.24
C THR A 674 36.33 15.49 -29.44
N GLY A 675 36.74 15.14 -30.66
CA GLY A 675 36.34 15.81 -31.90
C GLY A 675 34.85 15.63 -32.22
N ALA A 676 34.18 16.74 -32.57
CA ALA A 676 32.78 16.75 -32.95
C ALA A 676 32.53 16.03 -34.29
N GLN A 677 31.25 15.82 -34.63
CA GLN A 677 30.88 15.23 -35.92
C GLN A 677 31.40 16.10 -37.08
N GLY A 678 32.08 15.48 -38.05
CA GLY A 678 32.75 16.18 -39.16
C GLY A 678 34.17 16.66 -38.86
N SER A 679 34.59 16.68 -37.58
CA SER A 679 35.94 17.05 -37.12
C SER A 679 36.46 16.07 -36.05
N GLY A 680 36.16 14.79 -36.24
CA GLY A 680 36.40 13.74 -35.26
C GLY A 680 37.87 13.57 -34.86
N THR A 681 38.10 13.17 -33.62
CA THR A 681 39.43 12.72 -33.18
C THR A 681 39.81 11.47 -33.97
N PRO A 682 41.02 11.40 -34.54
CA PRO A 682 41.35 10.37 -35.53
C PRO A 682 41.48 9.00 -34.86
N VAL A 683 40.53 8.10 -35.15
CA VAL A 683 40.57 6.70 -34.72
C VAL A 683 41.84 6.02 -35.22
N GLY A 684 42.50 5.25 -34.37
CA GLY A 684 43.72 4.53 -34.71
C GLY A 684 44.76 4.53 -33.61
N THR A 685 45.93 3.98 -33.90
CA THR A 685 47.08 3.95 -32.99
C THR A 685 48.12 4.96 -33.43
N TRP A 686 48.49 5.86 -32.52
CA TRP A 686 49.41 6.96 -32.72
C TRP A 686 50.47 7.00 -31.62
N THR A 687 51.32 8.02 -31.60
CA THR A 687 52.34 8.22 -30.56
C THR A 687 52.43 9.68 -30.16
N THR A 688 52.67 9.95 -28.87
CA THR A 688 52.99 11.30 -28.40
C THR A 688 54.25 11.81 -29.10
N THR A 689 54.22 13.02 -29.66
CA THR A 689 55.27 13.52 -30.56
C THR A 689 56.07 14.67 -29.98
N TYR A 690 55.41 15.64 -29.36
CA TYR A 690 56.06 16.81 -28.79
C TYR A 690 55.24 17.37 -27.63
N LYS A 691 55.87 18.18 -26.81
CA LYS A 691 55.28 18.84 -25.65
C LYS A 691 55.61 20.33 -25.68
N LEU A 692 54.62 21.19 -25.46
CA LEU A 692 54.78 22.65 -25.42
C LEU A 692 54.15 23.20 -24.13
N ALA A 693 54.99 23.64 -23.19
CA ALA A 693 54.53 24.23 -21.93
C ALA A 693 53.74 25.52 -22.14
N SER A 694 54.23 26.38 -23.06
CA SER A 694 53.57 27.62 -23.46
C SER A 694 52.24 27.39 -24.19
N GLY A 695 52.04 26.16 -24.69
CA GLY A 695 50.88 25.78 -25.49
C GLY A 695 50.78 26.56 -26.80
N TRP A 696 49.55 26.76 -27.28
CA TRP A 696 49.27 27.51 -28.50
C TRP A 696 48.54 28.81 -28.17
N ASN A 697 48.97 29.90 -28.79
CA ASN A 697 48.27 31.17 -28.76
C ASN A 697 47.95 31.60 -30.20
N THR A 698 46.66 31.69 -30.51
CA THR A 698 46.16 32.06 -31.84
C THR A 698 45.36 33.36 -31.74
N SER A 699 44.96 33.95 -32.87
CA SER A 699 44.06 35.11 -32.89
C SER A 699 42.67 34.80 -32.28
N THR A 700 42.29 33.53 -32.15
CA THR A 700 40.95 33.10 -31.72
C THR A 700 40.90 32.40 -30.37
N TYR A 701 41.98 31.76 -29.92
CA TYR A 701 42.05 31.07 -28.63
C TYR A 701 43.48 30.87 -28.11
N THR A 702 43.59 30.60 -26.81
CA THR A 702 44.80 30.07 -26.17
C THR A 702 44.51 28.71 -25.54
N VAL A 703 45.45 27.77 -25.61
CA VAL A 703 45.40 26.46 -24.90
C VAL A 703 46.78 26.12 -24.37
N LYS A 704 46.87 25.55 -23.15
CA LYS A 704 48.16 25.19 -22.54
C LYS A 704 48.01 24.20 -21.38
N PRO A 705 48.98 23.30 -21.14
CA PRO A 705 50.03 22.87 -22.08
C PRO A 705 49.44 22.14 -23.30
N VAL A 706 50.27 21.86 -24.30
CA VAL A 706 49.91 21.07 -25.47
C VAL A 706 50.82 19.85 -25.56
N VAL A 707 50.23 18.67 -25.76
CA VAL A 707 50.95 17.42 -26.05
C VAL A 707 50.43 16.85 -27.37
N GLY A 708 51.23 16.96 -28.43
CA GLY A 708 50.88 16.43 -29.75
C GLY A 708 50.91 14.91 -29.75
N PHE A 709 49.97 14.24 -30.45
CA PHE A 709 49.94 12.78 -30.54
C PHE A 709 49.85 12.22 -31.96
N ARG A 710 50.02 13.05 -32.99
CA ARG A 710 50.09 12.59 -34.39
C ARG A 710 51.09 13.44 -35.17
N GLN A 711 52.19 12.82 -35.60
CA GLN A 711 53.32 13.51 -36.21
C GLN A 711 52.91 14.33 -37.44
N GLY A 712 53.42 15.56 -37.55
CA GLY A 712 53.16 16.43 -38.70
C GLY A 712 51.71 16.94 -38.79
N THR A 713 50.93 16.85 -37.71
CA THR A 713 49.53 17.30 -37.68
C THR A 713 49.25 18.22 -36.49
N GLY A 714 48.03 18.78 -36.46
CA GLY A 714 47.52 19.60 -35.36
C GLY A 714 46.78 18.84 -34.25
N TYR A 715 46.79 17.49 -34.23
CA TYR A 715 46.06 16.72 -33.21
C TYR A 715 46.86 16.61 -31.91
N ALA A 716 46.29 17.12 -30.81
CA ALA A 716 46.95 17.17 -29.52
C ALA A 716 45.98 17.00 -28.34
N PHE A 717 46.53 16.62 -27.19
CA PHE A 717 45.92 16.83 -25.88
C PHE A 717 46.20 18.25 -25.43
N HIS A 718 45.17 18.99 -25.03
CA HIS A 718 45.32 20.35 -24.54
C HIS A 718 44.21 20.74 -23.55
N SER A 719 44.42 21.83 -22.81
CA SER A 719 43.39 22.40 -21.92
C SER A 719 42.10 22.77 -22.67
N ARG A 720 41.03 23.07 -21.94
CA ARG A 720 39.91 23.82 -22.51
C ARG A 720 40.35 25.19 -23.05
N LEU A 721 39.51 25.79 -23.89
CA LEU A 721 39.88 27.01 -24.60
C LEU A 721 39.87 28.21 -23.66
N TYR A 722 40.91 29.03 -23.77
CA TYR A 722 41.03 30.34 -23.16
C TYR A 722 40.85 31.45 -24.19
N HIS A 723 40.45 32.64 -23.75
CA HIS A 723 40.54 33.83 -24.60
C HIS A 723 42.01 34.10 -24.98
N PRO A 724 42.29 34.55 -26.22
CA PRO A 724 43.64 34.82 -26.72
C PRO A 724 44.52 35.61 -25.74
N GLY A 725 45.71 35.09 -25.42
CA GLY A 725 46.68 35.70 -24.53
C GLY A 725 46.32 35.66 -23.03
N THR A 726 45.25 34.97 -22.62
CA THR A 726 44.77 34.97 -21.23
C THR A 726 44.66 33.56 -20.63
N THR A 727 44.31 33.49 -19.35
CA THR A 727 43.90 32.27 -18.63
C THR A 727 42.40 32.25 -18.33
N ARG A 728 41.60 33.13 -18.96
CA ARG A 728 40.15 33.17 -18.77
C ARG A 728 39.47 32.23 -19.75
N LEU A 729 38.76 31.21 -19.23
CA LEU A 729 38.07 30.22 -20.07
C LEU A 729 37.09 30.92 -21.02
N SER A 730 37.22 30.62 -22.31
CA SER A 730 36.29 31.05 -23.35
C SER A 730 35.26 29.97 -23.68
N ASP A 731 35.63 28.69 -23.54
CA ASP A 731 34.73 27.55 -23.72
C ASP A 731 34.97 26.51 -22.62
N PRO A 732 34.07 26.42 -21.61
CA PRO A 732 34.22 25.47 -20.51
C PRO A 732 33.74 24.04 -20.86
N SER A 733 33.19 23.83 -22.06
CA SER A 733 32.50 22.60 -22.46
C SER A 733 33.41 21.37 -22.48
N ILE A 734 32.95 20.26 -21.88
CA ILE A 734 33.66 18.98 -21.77
C ILE A 734 32.68 17.84 -21.45
N GLY A 735 33.09 16.57 -21.66
CA GLY A 735 32.25 15.38 -21.42
C GLY A 735 31.47 14.90 -22.65
N TYR A 736 31.66 15.54 -23.79
CA TYR A 736 31.04 15.19 -25.07
C TYR A 736 31.91 15.65 -26.24
N PRO A 737 31.71 15.07 -27.45
CA PRO A 737 32.39 15.51 -28.66
C PRO A 737 32.12 16.99 -28.96
N ILE A 738 33.15 17.83 -28.93
CA ILE A 738 33.04 19.29 -29.06
C ILE A 738 34.26 19.97 -29.71
N SER A 739 35.37 19.25 -29.86
CA SER A 739 36.62 19.81 -30.37
C SER A 739 36.70 19.73 -31.91
N HIS A 740 37.73 20.36 -32.48
CA HIS A 740 38.11 20.19 -33.90
C HIS A 740 39.17 19.10 -34.05
N GLY A 741 38.93 17.95 -33.42
CA GLY A 741 39.79 16.77 -33.53
C GLY A 741 40.76 16.55 -32.37
N CYS A 742 41.18 17.61 -31.68
CA CYS A 742 42.00 17.51 -30.48
C CYS A 742 41.26 16.86 -29.30
N VAL A 743 41.98 16.51 -28.23
CA VAL A 743 41.38 16.03 -26.99
C VAL A 743 41.45 17.17 -25.97
N ARG A 744 40.30 17.77 -25.66
CA ARG A 744 40.18 18.85 -24.66
C ARG A 744 40.06 18.25 -23.27
N MET A 745 40.81 18.78 -22.31
CA MET A 745 40.91 18.23 -20.96
C MET A 745 40.80 19.34 -19.91
N TYR A 746 40.57 18.97 -18.64
CA TYR A 746 40.82 19.91 -17.55
C TYR A 746 42.31 20.23 -17.48
N ASP A 747 42.63 21.39 -16.89
CA ASP A 747 44.00 21.89 -16.80
C ASP A 747 44.93 20.95 -16.04
N GLU A 748 44.40 20.32 -15.00
CA GLU A 748 45.13 19.35 -14.17
C GLU A 748 45.41 18.08 -14.96
N ASP A 749 44.44 17.58 -15.73
CA ASP A 749 44.57 16.34 -16.51
C ASP A 749 45.59 16.47 -17.64
N VAL A 750 45.54 17.56 -18.42
CA VAL A 750 46.54 17.77 -19.49
C VAL A 750 47.92 18.02 -18.90
N ARG A 751 48.00 18.67 -17.72
CA ARG A 751 49.26 18.89 -17.02
C ARG A 751 49.87 17.57 -16.56
N TYR A 752 49.04 16.65 -16.06
CA TYR A 752 49.47 15.29 -15.74
C TYR A 752 50.12 14.61 -16.95
N ILE A 753 49.50 14.68 -18.14
CA ILE A 753 50.09 14.12 -19.38
C ILE A 753 51.41 14.82 -19.72
N TYR A 754 51.43 16.15 -19.66
CA TYR A 754 52.63 16.94 -19.98
C TYR A 754 53.81 16.60 -19.06
N GLU A 755 53.58 16.43 -17.76
CA GLU A 755 54.63 16.21 -16.78
C GLU A 755 55.09 14.75 -16.72
N ASN A 756 54.16 13.79 -16.83
CA ASN A 756 54.44 12.39 -16.50
C ASN A 756 54.62 11.47 -17.72
N ILE A 757 54.04 11.80 -18.88
CA ILE A 757 53.96 10.85 -20.00
C ILE A 757 55.01 11.14 -21.07
N PRO A 758 56.06 10.32 -21.26
CA PRO A 758 57.14 10.64 -22.20
C PRO A 758 56.67 10.73 -23.66
N SER A 759 57.38 11.50 -24.49
CA SER A 759 57.22 11.44 -25.95
C SER A 759 57.54 10.03 -26.46
N GLY A 760 56.83 9.55 -27.48
CA GLY A 760 56.91 8.18 -27.97
C GLY A 760 55.90 7.21 -27.34
N THR A 761 55.14 7.66 -26.34
CA THR A 761 54.06 6.87 -25.71
C THR A 761 52.96 6.60 -26.73
N THR A 762 52.56 5.33 -26.87
CA THR A 762 51.44 4.94 -27.74
C THR A 762 50.12 5.56 -27.27
N VAL A 763 49.37 6.10 -28.23
CA VAL A 763 48.04 6.69 -28.04
C VAL A 763 47.05 5.93 -28.93
N VAL A 764 46.18 5.16 -28.32
CA VAL A 764 45.08 4.45 -28.99
C VAL A 764 43.85 5.34 -28.92
N VAL A 765 43.27 5.68 -30.07
CA VAL A 765 41.98 6.36 -30.15
C VAL A 765 40.95 5.35 -30.65
N TYR A 766 39.98 5.03 -29.79
CA TYR A 766 38.92 4.05 -30.05
C TYR A 766 37.60 4.47 -29.41
#